data_AF-A0A498SGN6-F1
#
_entry.id   AF-A0A498SGN6-F1
#
_cell.length_a   1.000
_cell.length_b   1.000
_cell.length_c   1.000
_cell.angle_alpha   90.00
_cell.angle_beta   90.00
_cell.angle_gamma   90.00
#
_symmetry.space_group_name_H-M   'P 1'
#
loop_
_entity.id
_entity.type
_entity.pdbx_description
1 polymer ?
#
loop_
_entity_poly.entity_id
_entity_poly.type
_entity_poly.pdbx_seq_one_letter_code
_entity_poly.pdbx_strand_id
1 'polypeptide(L)'
;AFNVMSYKWQKENWGCELSENERIIDWSFLAELNFTLVALLTSKGGVLIYSNVGSSGVRLCVTHLRKFAPTVNEAAAICVLPGASGLAFILLKGSVLLVPLRCILDVPWGRCDILANDSISILEVNGVEEGCLCTPTSALCYTAYHLNRPYLIYANKAGQLFIIDLTMMVVSVMLRAPESIHNISLYASKGDAHLLVSGFTGEQWILPLETDGRGLRETLGQVIPWDLREQYHKTCQISVAFDGNLALLNTEDCIVKFYDDTDMKIAKNSVSVPENTWQVHILPHAIFAVTDQASGTRVSVHFGGLFSAAKIFYEKILDFSNEKILGFVPILCENILPSCLLVTEHDLIVLSPNNCELAVTILQSSCENDYETFRSLREVLVDYIAKLDYSYNICMLVAETFRMNTTDLVQNVLDDTFSIVQNSMDREIILDKLIHLALDSSIDLITLIQWCIKNNSEHALVEVVRDICAGDPNEESRHHMINLCMARYKAFPQDRDKIETILNEFLVRHPDVHIGMEQLLEEDFWTSVTIVVDNSLDKAETVGRYLAKTEKNWPVVHSSFIVKILSSLCWKSYSKEDGEILLRRMTEFVPHLRSVPHLTTFAKIGVEQVTSYQHNAAVLYVLSSLHLMQATYNTCLPSATDNIISSGSNFTAVVTSEEGLGYWGEFSPGLLKSKEYEKPREHCVSRLCMLDIPTRISSVSCGTEHLLCLTIQGKVYAFGRNRFGQCGVGHTDEVTVATEIVDCYGSARTICAGHYHSALINEKGYVFTWGWSFHGQLGINTHSSFADKLVPNLVKSLNGRVISVACGYAHTLFLMESGVIYSCGNGSYGQLGTGVEIKKRFEPEAVPVPDKVIMIASKYFHCLAVSERQKIYCWGTNPQALKMKMFVKRRLRAEVDKSTSATGKKNDKLAINNDHLIVTELEHMVQGRIIHIDAGYSHSALINEHKNLYTWGKSLDMQLGHGNKKEQEEPHQLFEPADVAWDFVSCGYDFTTAVTSKGTVYVWGRNYKGHLGVESSVSPSGSRKIVFKTAKGPSKTIEVAGDSPCIPRPTKFPSLVAFTLTEVCFDEVRKRSFIDFVKKMDSNTISNISSQLLRNPVYCLPAVYVHLLAGDLIHAIEFLVRIPSKEMEEMVDNNNEQEGSALFAFIDVVWDLLCKHPNFTVQSKAVSDLLNTFAVSDRVVKSKELSALAPLLLISKPEVLSSLNSFETLEILEKWQPDLSFHGLQVSQNSVQVGQSVFKDENMNNEAML
;
A
#
# COMPACT_ATOMS: atom_id res chain seq x y z
N ALA A 1 20.94 8.93 -39.86
CA ALA A 1 20.97 8.23 -41.16
C ALA A 1 20.32 6.88 -40.91
N PHE A 2 19.21 6.47 -41.51
CA PHE A 2 18.38 6.90 -42.63
C PHE A 2 16.90 6.76 -42.23
N ASN A 3 15.98 7.56 -42.78
CA ASN A 3 14.52 7.36 -42.74
C ASN A 3 13.91 8.34 -43.77
N VAL A 4 13.49 7.88 -44.95
CA VAL A 4 13.05 8.76 -46.05
C VAL A 4 11.56 8.55 -46.35
N MET A 5 10.75 9.58 -46.09
CA MET A 5 9.52 9.79 -46.89
C MET A 5 9.96 10.23 -48.28
N SER A 6 9.43 9.61 -49.33
CA SER A 6 9.70 10.03 -50.70
C SER A 6 8.66 11.05 -51.19
N TYR A 7 9.13 12.09 -51.85
CA TYR A 7 8.29 12.96 -52.69
C TYR A 7 8.34 12.44 -54.12
N LYS A 8 7.18 12.37 -54.79
CA LYS A 8 7.11 12.07 -56.20
C LYS A 8 7.23 13.38 -56.98
N TRP A 9 8.03 13.36 -58.04
CA TRP A 9 8.05 14.41 -59.03
C TRP A 9 7.31 13.94 -60.28
N GLN A 10 6.45 14.80 -60.80
CA GLN A 10 5.78 14.56 -62.07
C GLN A 10 6.01 15.77 -62.95
N LYS A 11 6.65 15.54 -64.11
CA LYS A 11 6.68 16.52 -65.19
C LYS A 11 5.24 16.69 -65.68
N GLU A 12 4.72 17.90 -65.59
CA GLU A 12 3.42 18.24 -66.19
C GLU A 12 3.62 18.23 -67.71
N ASN A 13 2.99 17.28 -68.41
CA ASN A 13 3.05 17.22 -69.86
C ASN A 13 2.10 18.27 -70.44
N TRP A 14 2.67 19.39 -70.91
CA TRP A 14 1.94 20.54 -71.46
C TRP A 14 1.14 20.26 -72.75
N GLY A 15 1.22 19.05 -73.32
CA GLY A 15 0.74 18.78 -74.68
C GLY A 15 1.45 19.61 -75.77
N CYS A 16 2.46 20.41 -75.41
CA CYS A 16 3.32 21.23 -76.26
C CYS A 16 4.71 21.26 -75.64
N GLU A 17 5.67 20.53 -76.21
CA GLU A 17 7.08 20.69 -75.84
C GLU A 17 7.58 22.02 -76.41
N LEU A 18 8.18 22.86 -75.57
CA LEU A 18 8.89 24.05 -76.06
C LEU A 18 10.01 23.60 -77.00
N SER A 19 10.16 24.27 -78.15
CA SER A 19 11.28 23.99 -79.06
C SER A 19 12.62 24.22 -78.35
N GLU A 20 13.69 23.49 -78.68
CA GLU A 20 15.03 23.62 -78.04
C GLU A 20 15.57 25.06 -77.94
N ASN A 21 15.07 25.97 -78.79
CA ASN A 21 15.47 27.39 -78.85
C ASN A 21 14.49 28.35 -78.15
N GLU A 22 13.45 27.86 -77.48
CA GLU A 22 12.45 28.65 -76.78
C GLU A 22 12.55 28.41 -75.27
N ARG A 23 12.61 29.50 -74.50
CA ARG A 23 12.81 29.46 -73.04
C ARG A 23 11.78 30.34 -72.34
N ILE A 24 11.46 30.00 -71.11
CA ILE A 24 10.68 30.85 -70.22
C ILE A 24 11.56 32.02 -69.79
N ILE A 25 11.09 33.25 -70.06
CA ILE A 25 11.83 34.49 -69.78
C ILE A 25 11.33 35.19 -68.51
N ASP A 26 10.04 35.05 -68.19
CA ASP A 26 9.43 35.59 -66.98
C ASP A 26 8.20 34.78 -66.60
N TRP A 27 7.82 34.84 -65.32
CA TRP A 27 6.71 34.09 -64.77
C TRP A 27 6.03 34.85 -63.63
N SER A 28 4.74 34.60 -63.46
CA SER A 28 3.97 35.16 -62.36
C SER A 28 2.90 34.17 -61.93
N PHE A 29 2.52 34.20 -60.66
CA PHE A 29 1.56 33.26 -60.10
C PHE A 29 0.63 33.91 -59.09
N LEU A 30 -0.49 33.25 -58.85
CA LEU A 30 -1.42 33.50 -57.75
C LEU A 30 -1.77 32.16 -57.11
N ALA A 31 -1.49 32.01 -55.82
CA ALA A 31 -1.79 30.81 -55.06
C ALA A 31 -2.67 31.16 -53.85
N GLU A 32 -3.85 30.56 -53.81
CA GLU A 32 -4.82 30.63 -52.71
C GLU A 32 -5.20 29.20 -52.29
N LEU A 33 -5.88 29.02 -51.16
CA LEU A 33 -6.29 27.69 -50.70
C LEU A 33 -7.16 26.99 -51.75
N ASN A 34 -6.73 25.82 -52.22
CA ASN A 34 -7.34 25.02 -53.30
C ASN A 34 -7.37 25.71 -54.69
N PHE A 35 -6.62 26.80 -54.90
CA PHE A 35 -6.54 27.50 -56.18
C PHE A 35 -5.10 27.91 -56.50
N THR A 36 -4.58 27.52 -57.66
CA THR A 36 -3.23 27.91 -58.11
C THR A 36 -3.28 28.29 -59.58
N LEU A 37 -2.81 29.48 -59.92
CA LEU A 37 -2.67 29.99 -61.28
C LEU A 37 -1.20 30.38 -61.51
N VAL A 38 -0.58 29.86 -62.55
CA VAL A 38 0.78 30.22 -62.97
C VAL A 38 0.73 30.63 -64.44
N ALA A 39 1.27 31.81 -64.74
CA ALA A 39 1.39 32.34 -66.09
C ALA A 39 2.88 32.47 -66.43
N LEU A 40 3.29 31.85 -67.53
CA LEU A 40 4.67 31.83 -68.03
C LEU A 40 4.74 32.56 -69.36
N LEU A 41 5.78 33.36 -69.55
CA LEU A 41 6.08 34.07 -70.79
C LEU A 41 7.32 33.45 -71.45
N THR A 42 7.22 33.12 -72.74
CA THR A 42 8.33 32.53 -73.50
C THR A 42 9.09 33.56 -74.35
N SER A 43 10.34 33.26 -74.69
CA SER A 43 11.21 34.11 -75.50
C SER A 43 10.69 34.40 -76.91
N LYS A 44 9.74 33.61 -77.43
CA LYS A 44 9.08 33.85 -78.72
C LYS A 44 7.72 34.53 -78.60
N GLY A 45 7.30 34.92 -77.39
CA GLY A 45 6.02 35.59 -77.12
C GLY A 45 4.83 34.65 -76.93
N GLY A 46 5.09 33.37 -76.64
CA GLY A 46 4.11 32.42 -76.14
C GLY A 46 3.75 32.71 -74.69
N VAL A 47 2.49 32.48 -74.34
CA VAL A 47 1.95 32.63 -72.99
C VAL A 47 1.35 31.29 -72.59
N LEU A 48 1.97 30.64 -71.61
CA LEU A 48 1.53 29.37 -71.07
C LEU A 48 0.84 29.62 -69.73
N ILE A 49 -0.40 29.16 -69.58
CA ILE A 49 -1.15 29.30 -68.33
C ILE A 49 -1.47 27.93 -67.77
N TYR A 50 -1.03 27.72 -66.53
CA TYR A 50 -1.35 26.59 -65.69
C TYR A 50 -2.37 27.03 -64.64
N SER A 51 -3.50 26.34 -64.53
CA SER A 51 -4.47 26.59 -63.46
C SER A 51 -4.94 25.29 -62.82
N ASN A 52 -4.99 25.26 -61.50
CA ASN A 52 -5.48 24.15 -60.70
C ASN A 52 -6.55 24.68 -59.72
N VAL A 53 -7.76 24.12 -59.79
CA VAL A 53 -8.90 24.51 -58.95
C VAL A 53 -9.43 23.27 -58.25
N GLY A 54 -8.85 22.94 -57.09
CA GLY A 54 -9.24 21.82 -56.24
C GLY A 54 -9.53 20.51 -57.00
N SER A 55 -10.72 19.95 -56.80
CA SER A 55 -11.17 18.67 -57.37
C SER A 55 -11.49 18.70 -58.88
N SER A 56 -11.46 19.86 -59.53
CA SER A 56 -11.87 20.02 -60.94
C SER A 56 -10.77 19.74 -61.96
N GLY A 57 -9.57 19.35 -61.49
CA GLY A 57 -8.43 18.95 -62.30
C GLY A 57 -7.60 20.13 -62.83
N VAL A 58 -6.39 19.81 -63.28
CA VAL A 58 -5.45 20.78 -63.87
C VAL A 58 -5.95 21.19 -65.26
N ARG A 59 -6.01 22.50 -65.51
CA ARG A 59 -6.31 23.08 -66.83
C ARG A 59 -5.10 23.84 -67.36
N LEU A 60 -4.72 23.49 -68.57
CA LEU A 60 -3.61 24.09 -69.29
C LEU A 60 -4.09 24.87 -70.51
N CYS A 61 -3.55 26.06 -70.74
CA CYS A 61 -3.84 26.84 -71.93
C CYS A 61 -2.56 27.45 -72.50
N VAL A 62 -2.37 27.28 -73.81
CA VAL A 62 -1.27 27.89 -74.57
C VAL A 62 -1.87 28.94 -75.49
N THR A 63 -1.43 30.19 -75.34
CA THR A 63 -1.82 31.29 -76.22
C THR A 63 -0.60 32.09 -76.64
N HIS A 64 -0.76 33.01 -77.59
CA HIS A 64 0.34 33.84 -78.09
C HIS A 64 -0.05 35.31 -77.99
N LEU A 65 0.88 36.17 -77.56
CA LEU A 65 0.66 37.62 -77.38
C LEU A 65 0.04 38.31 -78.60
N ARG A 66 0.49 37.97 -79.81
CA ARG A 66 -0.05 38.41 -81.11
C ARG A 66 -1.56 38.24 -81.27
N LYS A 67 -2.21 37.32 -80.54
CA LYS A 67 -3.67 37.13 -80.55
C LYS A 67 -4.41 38.34 -79.96
N PHE A 68 -3.79 39.02 -79.00
CA PHE A 68 -4.40 40.12 -78.24
C PHE A 68 -3.97 41.49 -78.75
N ALA A 69 -2.77 41.60 -79.32
CA ALA A 69 -2.30 42.83 -79.93
C ALA A 69 -1.38 42.55 -81.14
N PRO A 70 -1.78 42.91 -82.38
CA PRO A 70 -1.01 42.58 -83.59
C PRO A 70 0.24 43.45 -83.81
N THR A 71 0.30 44.63 -83.17
CA THR A 71 1.37 45.63 -83.34
C THR A 71 2.40 45.65 -82.20
N VAL A 72 2.22 44.78 -81.20
CA VAL A 72 3.01 44.81 -79.96
C VAL A 72 4.23 43.89 -80.09
N ASN A 73 5.42 44.50 -80.05
CA ASN A 73 6.70 43.80 -79.98
C ASN A 73 6.89 43.19 -78.58
N GLU A 74 7.33 41.93 -78.56
CA GLU A 74 7.79 41.08 -77.44
C GLU A 74 7.63 41.70 -76.03
N ALA A 75 6.76 41.12 -75.20
CA ALA A 75 6.71 41.44 -73.78
C ALA A 75 8.00 40.95 -73.10
N ALA A 76 8.50 41.70 -72.14
CA ALA A 76 9.72 41.37 -71.38
C ALA A 76 9.39 40.84 -69.99
N ALA A 77 8.25 41.24 -69.43
CA ALA A 77 7.78 40.79 -68.12
C ALA A 77 6.26 40.55 -68.12
N ILE A 78 5.81 39.68 -67.22
CA ILE A 78 4.41 39.26 -67.06
C ILE A 78 4.02 39.34 -65.58
N CYS A 79 2.79 39.76 -65.30
CA CYS A 79 2.25 39.76 -63.95
C CYS A 79 0.79 39.33 -63.92
N VAL A 80 0.43 38.44 -63.00
CA VAL A 80 -0.97 38.11 -62.69
C VAL A 80 -1.58 39.27 -61.90
N LEU A 81 -2.74 39.76 -62.31
CA LEU A 81 -3.47 40.80 -61.60
C LEU A 81 -4.18 40.22 -60.36
N PRO A 82 -4.43 41.04 -59.31
CA PRO A 82 -5.10 40.59 -58.10
C PRO A 82 -6.46 39.92 -58.38
N GLY A 83 -6.78 38.89 -57.59
CA GLY A 83 -8.02 38.11 -57.72
C GLY A 83 -8.15 37.35 -59.04
N ALA A 84 -7.02 37.10 -59.73
CA ALA A 84 -6.95 36.50 -61.05
C ALA A 84 -7.80 37.23 -62.11
N SER A 85 -7.90 38.55 -62.01
CA SER A 85 -8.73 39.38 -62.89
C SER A 85 -8.19 39.50 -64.33
N GLY A 86 -6.88 39.34 -64.51
CA GLY A 86 -6.21 39.45 -65.81
C GLY A 86 -4.70 39.26 -65.73
N LEU A 87 -4.03 39.45 -66.85
CA LEU A 87 -2.58 39.47 -66.97
C LEU A 87 -2.11 40.86 -67.44
N ALA A 88 -1.06 41.36 -66.83
CA ALA A 88 -0.32 42.53 -67.28
C ALA A 88 0.94 42.08 -68.00
N PHE A 89 1.12 42.52 -69.24
CA PHE A 89 2.33 42.31 -70.02
C PHE A 89 3.09 43.63 -70.14
N ILE A 90 4.33 43.67 -69.66
CA ILE A 90 5.16 44.87 -69.74
C ILE A 90 6.03 44.75 -71.00
N LEU A 91 5.80 45.66 -71.93
CA LEU A 91 6.43 45.65 -73.24
C LEU A 91 7.87 46.15 -73.16
N LEU A 92 8.70 45.77 -74.14
CA LEU A 92 10.11 46.19 -74.18
C LEU A 92 10.33 47.71 -74.06
N LYS A 93 9.35 48.52 -74.48
CA LYS A 93 9.38 50.00 -74.41
C LYS A 93 8.80 50.59 -73.12
N GLY A 94 8.40 49.77 -72.15
CA GLY A 94 7.83 50.19 -70.86
C GLY A 94 6.32 50.40 -70.82
N SER A 95 5.62 50.37 -71.96
CA SER A 95 4.14 50.36 -71.99
C SER A 95 3.59 49.07 -71.38
N VAL A 96 2.42 49.15 -70.73
CA VAL A 96 1.77 48.00 -70.09
C VAL A 96 0.51 47.60 -70.86
N LEU A 97 0.44 46.36 -71.30
CA LEU A 97 -0.72 45.75 -71.94
C LEU A 97 -1.50 44.92 -70.90
N LEU A 98 -2.74 45.32 -70.61
CA LEU A 98 -3.62 44.65 -69.66
C LEU A 98 -4.66 43.81 -70.41
N VAL A 99 -4.64 42.49 -70.16
CA VAL A 99 -5.52 41.51 -70.82
C VAL A 99 -6.39 40.83 -69.76
N PRO A 100 -7.73 40.96 -69.82
CA PRO A 100 -8.63 40.24 -68.92
C PRO A 100 -8.46 38.73 -69.04
N LEU A 101 -8.50 37.99 -67.91
CA LEU A 101 -8.15 36.57 -67.92
C LEU A 101 -9.13 35.74 -68.77
N ARG A 102 -10.41 36.13 -68.83
CA ARG A 102 -11.41 35.48 -69.67
C ARG A 102 -11.13 35.52 -71.18
N CYS A 103 -10.31 36.46 -71.65
CA CYS A 103 -9.89 36.50 -73.04
C CYS A 103 -8.91 35.37 -73.36
N ILE A 104 -8.32 34.78 -72.32
CA ILE A 104 -7.30 33.72 -72.39
C ILE A 104 -7.88 32.37 -71.97
N LEU A 105 -8.61 32.31 -70.86
CA LEU A 105 -9.23 31.11 -70.29
C LEU A 105 -10.75 31.24 -70.20
N ASP A 106 -11.50 30.22 -70.60
CA ASP A 106 -12.95 30.17 -70.36
C ASP A 106 -13.24 29.72 -68.91
N VAL A 107 -13.20 30.68 -67.99
CA VAL A 107 -13.34 30.44 -66.54
C VAL A 107 -14.36 31.38 -65.88
N PRO A 108 -15.13 30.89 -64.89
CA PRO A 108 -16.17 31.70 -64.23
C PRO A 108 -15.62 32.69 -63.18
N TRP A 109 -14.36 32.53 -62.76
CA TRP A 109 -13.66 33.34 -61.76
C TRP A 109 -12.86 34.49 -62.40
N GLY A 110 -12.39 35.46 -61.60
CA GLY A 110 -11.66 36.63 -62.11
C GLY A 110 -12.54 37.78 -62.64
N ARG A 111 -13.82 37.86 -62.24
CA ARG A 111 -14.70 39.00 -62.55
C ARG A 111 -14.35 40.16 -61.62
N CYS A 112 -13.63 41.16 -62.13
CA CYS A 112 -13.21 42.31 -61.33
C CYS A 112 -13.48 43.62 -62.06
N ASP A 113 -13.87 44.66 -61.33
CA ASP A 113 -14.21 46.00 -61.84
C ASP A 113 -13.02 46.76 -62.45
N ILE A 114 -11.79 46.24 -62.32
CA ILE A 114 -10.55 46.86 -62.79
C ILE A 114 -10.47 46.91 -64.33
N LEU A 115 -10.93 45.85 -65.00
CA LEU A 115 -10.93 45.75 -66.46
C LEU A 115 -12.35 45.47 -66.93
N ALA A 116 -12.87 46.32 -67.83
CA ALA A 116 -14.22 46.14 -68.36
C ALA A 116 -14.39 44.78 -69.04
N ASN A 117 -15.64 44.32 -69.07
CA ASN A 117 -15.98 42.94 -69.30
C ASN A 117 -15.69 42.37 -70.72
N ASP A 118 -14.84 42.98 -71.57
CA ASP A 118 -14.15 42.32 -72.72
C ASP A 118 -12.99 43.12 -73.36
N SER A 119 -12.56 44.26 -72.79
CA SER A 119 -11.64 45.18 -73.46
C SER A 119 -10.18 45.04 -73.00
N ILE A 120 -9.27 44.78 -73.94
CA ILE A 120 -7.82 44.89 -73.75
C ILE A 120 -7.44 46.37 -73.64
N SER A 121 -6.61 46.73 -72.66
CA SER A 121 -6.18 48.12 -72.43
C SER A 121 -4.66 48.25 -72.55
N ILE A 122 -4.17 49.33 -73.17
CA ILE A 122 -2.74 49.66 -73.24
C ILE A 122 -2.52 50.95 -72.46
N LEU A 123 -1.62 50.90 -71.49
CA LEU A 123 -1.18 52.05 -70.70
C LEU A 123 0.22 52.48 -71.16
N GLU A 124 0.33 53.72 -71.64
CA GLU A 124 1.63 54.32 -71.94
C GLU A 124 2.27 54.88 -70.67
N VAL A 125 3.50 54.47 -70.40
CA VAL A 125 4.28 54.94 -69.25
C VAL A 125 5.28 55.97 -69.74
N ASN A 126 5.11 57.22 -69.29
CA ASN A 126 5.99 58.32 -69.63
C ASN A 126 7.19 58.37 -68.66
N GLY A 127 8.39 58.73 -69.15
CA GLY A 127 9.60 58.90 -68.33
C GLY A 127 10.56 57.70 -68.29
N VAL A 128 10.41 56.76 -69.23
CA VAL A 128 11.31 55.61 -69.39
C VAL A 128 12.58 56.02 -70.14
N GLU A 129 13.76 55.65 -69.66
CA GLU A 129 15.05 55.92 -70.34
C GLU A 129 15.12 55.23 -71.73
N GLU A 130 15.75 55.83 -72.73
CA GLU A 130 15.81 55.27 -74.09
C GLU A 130 16.83 54.13 -74.24
N GLY A 131 16.57 53.18 -75.14
CA GLY A 131 17.51 52.11 -75.51
C GLY A 131 17.34 50.81 -74.72
N CYS A 132 18.41 50.05 -74.47
CA CYS A 132 18.32 48.76 -73.78
C CYS A 132 18.02 48.86 -72.27
N LEU A 133 18.10 50.06 -71.70
CA LEU A 133 17.85 50.32 -70.28
C LEU A 133 16.34 50.38 -69.95
N CYS A 134 15.46 50.62 -70.93
CA CYS A 134 14.02 50.57 -70.74
C CYS A 134 13.47 49.18 -70.50
N THR A 135 14.24 48.13 -70.81
CA THR A 135 13.77 46.76 -70.75
C THR A 135 13.30 46.43 -69.33
N PRO A 136 12.01 46.06 -69.17
CA PRO A 136 11.48 45.59 -67.89
C PRO A 136 12.26 44.36 -67.40
N THR A 137 12.52 44.30 -66.10
CA THR A 137 13.28 43.21 -65.48
C THR A 137 12.42 42.34 -64.57
N SER A 138 11.48 42.94 -63.85
CA SER A 138 10.57 42.23 -62.94
C SER A 138 9.27 43.00 -62.77
N ALA A 139 8.17 42.29 -62.60
CA ALA A 139 6.86 42.89 -62.33
C ALA A 139 6.10 42.14 -61.23
N LEU A 140 5.30 42.88 -60.47
CA LEU A 140 4.55 42.40 -59.32
C LEU A 140 3.28 43.23 -59.15
N CYS A 141 2.20 42.59 -58.74
CA CYS A 141 0.95 43.26 -58.37
C CYS A 141 0.64 42.98 -56.91
N TYR A 142 0.07 43.97 -56.23
CA TYR A 142 -0.53 43.77 -54.91
C TYR A 142 -1.74 44.68 -54.71
N THR A 143 -2.61 44.29 -53.77
CA THR A 143 -3.75 45.12 -53.37
C THR A 143 -3.43 45.77 -52.03
N ALA A 144 -3.49 47.10 -51.99
CA ALA A 144 -3.24 47.89 -50.78
C ALA A 144 -4.20 47.49 -49.65
N TYR A 145 -3.67 47.26 -48.45
CA TYR A 145 -4.41 46.73 -47.31
C TYR A 145 -5.48 47.71 -46.82
N HIS A 146 -5.15 49.01 -46.78
CA HIS A 146 -6.04 50.03 -46.20
C HIS A 146 -7.09 50.57 -47.18
N LEU A 147 -6.72 50.70 -48.46
CA LEU A 147 -7.56 51.32 -49.48
C LEU A 147 -8.21 50.31 -50.45
N ASN A 148 -7.86 49.03 -50.33
CA ASN A 148 -8.28 47.95 -51.25
C ASN A 148 -8.04 48.31 -52.73
N ARG A 149 -6.94 49.04 -53.01
CA ARG A 149 -6.57 49.50 -54.34
C ARG A 149 -5.48 48.63 -54.95
N PRO A 150 -5.66 48.10 -56.17
CA PRO A 150 -4.65 47.31 -56.87
C PRO A 150 -3.56 48.19 -57.47
N TYR A 151 -2.30 47.88 -57.13
CA TYR A 151 -1.12 48.52 -57.69
C TYR A 151 -0.30 47.52 -58.50
N LEU A 152 0.11 47.92 -59.71
CA LEU A 152 1.12 47.22 -60.52
C LEU A 152 2.47 47.91 -60.32
N ILE A 153 3.45 47.14 -59.91
CA ILE A 153 4.84 47.57 -59.75
C ILE A 153 5.68 46.86 -60.79
N TYR A 154 6.47 47.60 -61.56
CA TYR A 154 7.51 46.97 -62.39
C TYR A 154 8.80 47.76 -62.35
N ALA A 155 9.91 47.06 -62.55
CA ALA A 155 11.25 47.62 -62.61
C ALA A 155 11.86 47.46 -64.00
N ASN A 156 12.87 48.26 -64.33
CA ASN A 156 13.64 48.16 -65.56
C ASN A 156 15.16 48.05 -65.32
N LYS A 157 15.91 47.79 -66.39
CA LYS A 157 17.38 47.72 -66.35
C LYS A 157 18.07 49.03 -65.95
N ALA A 158 17.41 50.17 -66.06
CA ALA A 158 17.90 51.46 -65.57
C ALA A 158 17.84 51.60 -64.04
N GLY A 159 17.25 50.63 -63.33
CA GLY A 159 16.95 50.71 -61.91
C GLY A 159 15.73 51.57 -61.58
N GLN A 160 14.92 51.96 -62.57
CA GLN A 160 13.67 52.69 -62.30
C GLN A 160 12.58 51.70 -61.86
N LEU A 161 11.80 52.10 -60.86
CA LEU A 161 10.67 51.36 -60.30
C LEU A 161 9.39 52.18 -60.46
N PHE A 162 8.44 51.66 -61.22
CA PHE A 162 7.17 52.32 -61.54
C PHE A 162 6.04 51.67 -60.75
N ILE A 163 5.32 52.47 -59.96
CA ILE A 163 4.13 52.04 -59.21
C ILE A 163 2.89 52.66 -59.87
N ILE A 164 2.04 51.82 -60.45
CA ILE A 164 0.86 52.19 -61.24
C ILE A 164 -0.40 51.86 -60.45
N ASP A 165 -1.29 52.82 -60.27
CA ASP A 165 -2.63 52.58 -59.73
C ASP A 165 -3.50 52.02 -60.85
N LEU A 166 -3.90 50.75 -60.75
CA LEU A 166 -4.68 50.08 -61.79
C LEU A 166 -6.16 50.51 -61.80
N THR A 167 -6.67 51.10 -60.71
CA THR A 167 -8.03 51.67 -60.70
C THR A 167 -8.06 53.00 -61.46
N MET A 168 -7.01 53.82 -61.30
CA MET A 168 -6.90 55.10 -61.99
C MET A 168 -6.25 55.01 -63.38
N MET A 169 -5.58 53.88 -63.68
CA MET A 169 -4.77 53.68 -64.88
C MET A 169 -3.70 54.78 -65.06
N VAL A 170 -3.01 55.13 -63.97
CA VAL A 170 -1.96 56.18 -63.97
C VAL A 170 -0.76 55.75 -63.14
N VAL A 171 0.44 56.11 -63.62
CA VAL A 171 1.70 55.99 -62.85
C VAL A 171 1.62 56.90 -61.63
N SER A 172 1.52 56.31 -60.45
CA SER A 172 1.37 57.03 -59.18
C SER A 172 2.71 57.47 -58.60
N VAL A 173 3.73 56.63 -58.69
CA VAL A 173 5.08 56.91 -58.17
C VAL A 173 6.14 56.33 -59.11
N MET A 174 7.24 57.07 -59.28
CA MET A 174 8.46 56.59 -59.95
C MET A 174 9.64 56.76 -59.00
N LEU A 175 10.31 55.66 -58.68
CA LEU A 175 11.53 55.62 -57.85
C LEU A 175 12.71 55.15 -58.70
N ARG A 176 13.94 55.36 -58.21
CA ARG A 176 15.17 54.87 -58.85
C ARG A 176 16.06 54.21 -57.80
N ALA A 177 16.40 52.95 -58.02
CA ALA A 177 17.39 52.20 -57.26
C ALA A 177 18.82 52.57 -57.70
N PRO A 178 19.82 52.38 -56.83
CA PRO A 178 21.22 52.71 -57.12
C PRO A 178 21.84 51.83 -58.22
N GLU A 179 21.29 50.64 -58.47
CA GLU A 179 21.70 49.74 -59.55
C GLU A 179 20.51 49.11 -60.28
N SER A 180 20.80 48.33 -61.32
CA SER A 180 19.79 47.59 -62.06
C SER A 180 19.07 46.60 -61.12
N ILE A 181 17.74 46.58 -61.19
CA ILE A 181 16.91 45.70 -60.37
C ILE A 181 16.75 44.37 -61.09
N HIS A 182 17.07 43.27 -60.41
CA HIS A 182 16.89 41.93 -60.92
C HIS A 182 15.53 41.34 -60.54
N ASN A 183 15.08 41.54 -59.30
CA ASN A 183 13.85 40.96 -58.78
C ASN A 183 13.18 41.88 -57.75
N ILE A 184 11.86 41.80 -57.66
CA ILE A 184 11.05 42.48 -56.64
C ILE A 184 10.07 41.49 -56.00
N SER A 185 9.92 41.52 -54.68
CA SER A 185 8.96 40.69 -53.96
C SER A 185 8.23 41.48 -52.88
N LEU A 186 6.97 41.13 -52.63
CA LEU A 186 6.15 41.75 -51.59
C LEU A 186 6.34 41.02 -50.27
N TYR A 187 6.48 41.79 -49.20
CA TYR A 187 6.47 41.34 -47.82
C TYR A 187 5.34 42.05 -47.08
N ALA A 188 4.56 41.34 -46.28
CA ALA A 188 3.50 41.93 -45.48
C ALA A 188 3.50 41.39 -44.06
N SER A 189 3.44 42.27 -43.07
CA SER A 189 3.43 41.91 -41.65
C SER A 189 2.47 42.82 -40.88
N LYS A 190 1.53 42.23 -40.15
CA LYS A 190 0.60 42.93 -39.22
C LYS A 190 -0.15 44.14 -39.80
N GLY A 191 -0.39 44.17 -41.11
CA GLY A 191 -1.09 45.26 -41.79
C GLY A 191 -0.19 46.26 -42.51
N ASP A 192 1.13 46.12 -42.37
CA ASP A 192 2.13 46.87 -43.13
C ASP A 192 2.52 46.10 -44.41
N ALA A 193 2.81 46.82 -45.48
CA ALA A 193 3.30 46.28 -46.75
C ALA A 193 4.67 46.85 -47.07
N HIS A 194 5.63 45.99 -47.39
CA HIS A 194 6.97 46.37 -47.81
C HIS A 194 7.33 45.66 -49.13
N LEU A 195 8.23 46.28 -49.88
CA LEU A 195 8.77 45.77 -51.13
C LEU A 195 10.24 45.42 -50.93
N LEU A 196 10.59 44.14 -51.06
CA LEU A 196 11.97 43.69 -51.12
C LEU A 196 12.46 43.81 -52.57
N VAL A 197 13.42 44.70 -52.79
CA VAL A 197 14.05 44.97 -54.09
C VAL A 197 15.42 44.32 -54.09
N SER A 198 15.69 43.43 -55.05
CA SER A 198 16.98 42.76 -55.21
C SER A 198 17.66 43.24 -56.48
N GLY A 199 18.88 43.75 -56.36
CA GLY A 199 19.70 44.23 -57.45
C GLY A 199 20.55 43.12 -58.11
N PHE A 200 21.16 43.43 -59.25
CA PHE A 200 21.98 42.47 -60.00
C PHE A 200 23.29 42.09 -59.31
N THR A 201 23.81 42.90 -58.38
CA THR A 201 25.03 42.56 -57.64
C THR A 201 24.78 41.70 -56.41
N GLY A 202 23.51 41.40 -56.12
CA GLY A 202 23.05 40.67 -54.94
C GLY A 202 22.66 41.59 -53.77
N GLU A 203 22.79 42.90 -53.92
CA GLU A 203 22.32 43.87 -52.91
C GLU A 203 20.78 43.84 -52.82
N GLN A 204 20.25 43.86 -51.59
CA GLN A 204 18.81 43.81 -51.33
C GLN A 204 18.38 44.97 -50.44
N TRP A 205 17.24 45.59 -50.77
CA TRP A 205 16.65 46.71 -50.03
C TRP A 205 15.20 46.43 -49.67
N ILE A 206 14.77 46.81 -48.46
CA ILE A 206 13.38 46.74 -48.02
C ILE A 206 12.79 48.15 -48.08
N LEU A 207 11.80 48.36 -48.94
CA LEU A 207 11.11 49.64 -49.12
C LEU A 207 9.70 49.56 -48.50
N PRO A 208 9.35 50.38 -47.49
CA PRO A 208 7.97 50.42 -46.98
C PRO A 208 7.01 51.02 -48.02
N LEU A 209 5.93 50.30 -48.31
CA LEU A 209 4.83 50.75 -49.16
C LEU A 209 3.67 51.28 -48.30
N GLU A 210 3.29 50.56 -47.25
CA GLU A 210 2.23 50.93 -46.29
C GLU A 210 2.73 50.63 -44.87
N THR A 211 2.62 51.60 -43.96
CA THR A 211 3.02 51.42 -42.54
C THR A 211 2.05 52.16 -41.62
N ASP A 212 1.65 51.56 -40.50
CA ASP A 212 0.86 52.22 -39.43
C ASP A 212 -0.44 52.89 -39.93
N GLY A 213 -1.17 52.27 -40.86
CA GLY A 213 -2.42 52.84 -41.38
C GLY A 213 -2.24 53.92 -42.46
N ARG A 214 -1.00 54.21 -42.89
CA ARG A 214 -0.70 55.22 -43.91
C ARG A 214 -0.69 54.60 -45.30
N GLY A 215 -1.30 55.30 -46.26
CA GLY A 215 -1.35 54.87 -47.66
C GLY A 215 -0.02 55.09 -48.39
N LEU A 216 0.14 54.45 -49.55
CA LEU A 216 1.35 54.48 -50.40
C LEU A 216 2.05 55.85 -50.48
N ARG A 217 1.31 56.91 -50.77
CA ARG A 217 1.86 58.26 -50.97
C ARG A 217 2.34 58.91 -49.67
N GLU A 218 1.67 58.63 -48.55
CA GLU A 218 2.04 59.14 -47.23
C GLU A 218 3.28 58.44 -46.69
N THR A 219 3.36 57.13 -46.88
CA THR A 219 4.52 56.31 -46.51
C THR A 219 5.75 56.71 -47.32
N LEU A 220 5.65 56.69 -48.66
CA LEU A 220 6.77 57.03 -49.53
C LEU A 220 7.20 58.50 -49.43
N GLY A 221 6.29 59.41 -49.06
CA GLY A 221 6.62 60.82 -48.82
C GLY A 221 7.54 61.05 -47.61
N GLN A 222 7.66 60.07 -46.71
CA GLN A 222 8.56 60.10 -45.55
C GLN A 222 9.86 59.32 -45.75
N VAL A 223 9.94 58.53 -46.82
CA VAL A 223 11.16 57.80 -47.19
C VAL A 223 12.13 58.77 -47.84
N ILE A 224 13.30 58.99 -47.21
CA ILE A 224 14.37 59.77 -47.85
C ILE A 224 15.06 58.83 -48.86
N PRO A 225 15.35 59.24 -50.11
CA PRO A 225 15.98 58.38 -51.12
C PRO A 225 17.33 57.74 -50.73
N TRP A 226 17.97 58.19 -49.65
CA TRP A 226 19.17 57.60 -49.05
C TRP A 226 18.89 56.53 -47.96
N ASP A 227 17.62 56.31 -47.57
CA ASP A 227 17.19 55.33 -46.58
C ASP A 227 17.00 53.91 -47.14
N LEU A 228 17.44 53.66 -48.39
CA LEU A 228 17.72 52.30 -48.88
C LEU A 228 18.92 51.75 -48.08
N ARG A 229 18.71 51.44 -46.80
CA ARG A 229 19.73 50.94 -45.87
C ARG A 229 20.36 49.69 -46.47
N GLU A 230 21.66 49.73 -46.73
CA GLU A 230 22.49 48.55 -46.93
C GLU A 230 22.40 47.73 -45.64
N GLN A 231 21.66 46.62 -45.63
CA GLN A 231 21.45 45.87 -44.40
C GLN A 231 22.39 44.66 -44.24
N TYR A 232 22.84 44.00 -45.33
CA TYR A 232 23.63 42.75 -45.21
C TYR A 232 24.65 42.52 -46.33
N HIS A 233 25.73 41.81 -45.99
CA HIS A 233 26.80 41.40 -46.88
C HIS A 233 26.33 40.38 -47.95
N LYS A 234 27.09 40.29 -49.06
CA LYS A 234 26.84 39.41 -50.23
C LYS A 234 26.59 37.92 -49.94
N THR A 235 26.87 37.43 -48.73
CA THR A 235 26.75 36.02 -48.33
C THR A 235 25.40 35.66 -47.72
N CYS A 236 24.55 36.66 -47.44
CA CYS A 236 23.21 36.46 -46.88
C CYS A 236 22.14 36.81 -47.92
N GLN A 237 21.16 35.91 -48.10
CA GLN A 237 20.03 36.12 -49.00
C GLN A 237 18.73 36.16 -48.19
N ILE A 238 17.99 37.27 -48.33
CA ILE A 238 16.67 37.44 -47.75
C ILE A 238 15.62 36.91 -48.73
N SER A 239 14.73 36.07 -48.23
CA SER A 239 13.52 35.64 -48.93
C SER A 239 12.29 35.86 -48.05
N VAL A 240 11.14 36.02 -48.71
CA VAL A 240 9.85 36.13 -48.02
C VAL A 240 9.25 34.73 -47.94
N ALA A 241 8.94 34.28 -46.72
CA ALA A 241 8.23 33.03 -46.48
C ALA A 241 6.74 33.16 -46.83
N PHE A 242 6.06 32.03 -47.06
CA PHE A 242 4.64 32.01 -47.42
C PHE A 242 3.73 32.73 -46.41
N ASP A 243 4.04 32.63 -45.12
CA ASP A 243 3.30 33.27 -44.04
C ASP A 243 3.61 34.77 -43.88
N GLY A 244 4.43 35.33 -44.77
CA GLY A 244 4.85 36.72 -44.72
C GLY A 244 5.96 36.98 -43.71
N ASN A 245 6.65 35.97 -43.20
CA ASN A 245 7.84 36.16 -42.36
C ASN A 245 9.11 36.33 -43.21
N LEU A 246 10.12 37.04 -42.70
CA LEU A 246 11.42 37.16 -43.37
C LEU A 246 12.27 35.96 -43.03
N ALA A 247 12.87 35.34 -44.04
CA ALA A 247 13.84 34.28 -43.87
C ALA A 247 15.20 34.72 -44.41
N LEU A 248 16.22 34.55 -43.57
CA LEU A 248 17.61 34.83 -43.91
C LEU A 248 18.34 33.51 -44.12
N LEU A 249 18.76 33.26 -45.35
CA LEU A 249 19.70 32.19 -45.67
C LEU A 249 21.12 32.72 -45.49
N ASN A 250 21.87 32.16 -44.54
CA ASN A 250 23.31 32.34 -44.50
C ASN A 250 23.99 31.17 -45.24
N THR A 251 24.60 31.48 -46.39
CA THR A 251 25.29 30.49 -47.23
C THR A 251 26.56 29.94 -46.60
N GLU A 252 27.20 30.67 -45.68
CA GLU A 252 28.40 30.21 -44.96
C GLU A 252 28.04 29.27 -43.80
N ASP A 253 27.02 29.62 -43.01
CA ASP A 253 26.61 28.84 -41.82
C ASP A 253 25.70 27.65 -42.15
N CYS A 254 25.20 27.55 -43.38
CA CYS A 254 24.20 26.55 -43.80
C CYS A 254 22.95 26.55 -42.90
N ILE A 255 22.49 27.73 -42.48
CA ILE A 255 21.34 27.91 -41.58
C ILE A 255 20.37 28.93 -42.18
N VAL A 256 19.08 28.62 -42.08
CA VAL A 256 17.97 29.54 -42.36
C VAL A 256 17.40 30.05 -41.04
N LYS A 257 17.34 31.37 -40.86
CA LYS A 257 16.74 32.02 -39.68
C LYS A 257 15.45 32.74 -40.05
N PHE A 258 14.41 32.58 -39.22
CA PHE A 258 13.09 33.20 -39.42
C PHE A 258 12.90 34.43 -38.52
N TYR A 259 12.33 35.51 -39.05
CA TYR A 259 12.09 36.76 -38.36
C TYR A 259 10.65 37.25 -38.59
N ASP A 260 10.01 37.71 -37.51
CA ASP A 260 8.65 38.28 -37.50
C ASP A 260 8.68 39.83 -37.65
N ASP A 261 9.86 40.44 -37.72
CA ASP A 261 10.07 41.90 -37.76
C ASP A 261 11.00 42.29 -38.92
N THR A 262 10.67 43.39 -39.60
CA THR A 262 11.46 44.07 -40.64
C THR A 262 12.86 44.48 -40.18
N ASP A 263 13.03 44.78 -38.88
CA ASP A 263 14.34 45.12 -38.32
C ASP A 263 15.23 43.86 -38.09
N MET A 264 14.69 42.65 -38.27
CA MET A 264 15.38 41.35 -38.16
C MET A 264 16.27 41.21 -36.90
N LYS A 265 15.83 41.73 -35.75
CA LYS A 265 16.63 41.78 -34.50
C LYS A 265 16.73 40.44 -33.77
N ILE A 266 15.65 39.65 -33.73
CA ILE A 266 15.57 38.39 -32.98
C ILE A 266 15.02 37.31 -33.90
N ALA A 267 15.80 36.26 -34.13
CA ALA A 267 15.35 35.09 -34.88
C ALA A 267 14.40 34.27 -34.02
N LYS A 268 13.21 33.95 -34.55
CA LYS A 268 12.20 33.12 -33.89
C LYS A 268 12.58 31.65 -33.89
N ASN A 269 13.10 31.18 -35.02
CA ASN A 269 13.52 29.80 -35.25
C ASN A 269 14.73 29.77 -36.20
N SER A 270 15.52 28.71 -36.11
CA SER A 270 16.65 28.44 -37.02
C SER A 270 16.62 26.99 -37.47
N VAL A 271 16.85 26.74 -38.76
CA VAL A 271 16.87 25.39 -39.35
C VAL A 271 18.17 25.18 -40.13
N SER A 272 18.84 24.06 -39.90
CA SER A 272 20.04 23.68 -40.67
C SER A 272 19.65 23.18 -42.07
N VAL A 273 20.26 23.74 -43.11
CA VAL A 273 20.15 23.30 -44.51
C VAL A 273 21.46 22.64 -44.97
N PRO A 274 21.48 21.90 -46.09
CA PRO A 274 22.72 21.25 -46.56
C PRO A 274 23.78 22.25 -47.04
N GLU A 275 25.03 21.80 -47.08
CA GLU A 275 26.14 22.57 -47.66
C GLU A 275 25.89 22.90 -49.13
N ASN A 276 26.37 24.06 -49.59
CA ASN A 276 26.16 24.59 -50.95
C ASN A 276 24.68 24.85 -51.31
N THR A 277 23.82 25.09 -50.33
CA THR A 277 22.45 25.57 -50.56
C THR A 277 22.51 27.02 -51.06
N TRP A 278 22.01 27.25 -52.28
CA TRP A 278 22.00 28.58 -52.90
C TRP A 278 20.59 29.18 -53.01
N GLN A 279 19.53 28.38 -52.80
CA GLN A 279 18.15 28.86 -52.80
C GLN A 279 17.29 28.05 -51.82
N VAL A 280 16.41 28.74 -51.09
CA VAL A 280 15.45 28.12 -50.18
C VAL A 280 14.05 28.68 -50.43
N HIS A 281 13.05 27.82 -50.42
CA HIS A 281 11.64 28.17 -50.48
C HIS A 281 10.90 27.65 -49.24
N ILE A 282 10.03 28.46 -48.65
CA ILE A 282 9.43 28.19 -47.34
C ILE A 282 7.91 28.12 -47.46
N LEU A 283 7.35 27.01 -46.97
CA LEU A 283 5.93 26.73 -46.82
C LEU A 283 5.59 26.59 -45.31
N PRO A 284 4.30 26.62 -44.92
CA PRO A 284 3.89 26.65 -43.51
C PRO A 284 4.52 25.59 -42.59
N HIS A 285 4.79 24.40 -43.12
CA HIS A 285 5.35 23.27 -42.37
C HIS A 285 6.56 22.62 -43.04
N ALA A 286 7.07 23.19 -44.14
CA ALA A 286 8.23 22.64 -44.87
C ALA A 286 9.09 23.71 -45.56
N ILE A 287 10.36 23.41 -45.72
CA ILE A 287 11.41 24.24 -46.29
C ILE A 287 12.06 23.41 -47.39
N PHE A 288 11.93 23.87 -48.64
CA PHE A 288 12.56 23.28 -49.81
C PHE A 288 13.90 23.96 -50.04
N ALA A 289 15.01 23.25 -49.92
CA ALA A 289 16.35 23.77 -50.12
C ALA A 289 16.99 23.19 -51.40
N VAL A 290 17.56 24.05 -52.23
CA VAL A 290 18.23 23.73 -53.50
C VAL A 290 19.74 23.87 -53.35
N THR A 291 20.50 22.84 -53.73
CA THR A 291 21.96 22.75 -53.55
C THR A 291 22.70 22.61 -54.89
N ASP A 292 23.91 23.18 -55.00
CA ASP A 292 24.66 23.39 -56.25
C ASP A 292 25.33 22.14 -56.90
N GLN A 293 25.70 22.29 -58.18
CA GLN A 293 25.58 21.40 -59.34
C GLN A 293 26.90 20.77 -59.84
N ALA A 294 27.89 20.44 -59.02
CA ALA A 294 29.07 19.71 -59.54
C ALA A 294 28.70 18.27 -60.01
N SER A 295 27.56 17.72 -59.57
CA SER A 295 27.07 16.38 -59.92
C SER A 295 25.56 16.32 -60.28
N GLY A 296 24.93 17.48 -60.49
CA GLY A 296 23.50 17.66 -60.79
C GLY A 296 22.73 18.35 -59.66
N THR A 297 21.66 19.08 -60.00
CA THR A 297 20.81 19.82 -59.04
C THR A 297 20.08 18.86 -58.09
N ARG A 298 20.23 19.06 -56.78
CA ARG A 298 19.49 18.31 -55.75
C ARG A 298 18.58 19.24 -54.95
N VAL A 299 17.35 18.77 -54.70
CA VAL A 299 16.37 19.43 -53.83
C VAL A 299 16.24 18.61 -52.56
N SER A 300 16.10 19.28 -51.42
CA SER A 300 15.88 18.64 -50.11
C SER A 300 14.68 19.27 -49.42
N VAL A 301 13.91 18.49 -48.68
CA VAL A 301 12.69 18.95 -48.00
C VAL A 301 12.87 18.84 -46.49
N HIS A 302 12.92 19.96 -45.81
CA HIS A 302 13.08 20.03 -44.36
C HIS A 302 11.76 20.46 -43.75
N PHE A 303 11.17 19.67 -42.85
CA PHE A 303 9.98 20.12 -42.13
C PHE A 303 10.41 21.15 -41.08
N GLY A 304 9.87 22.37 -41.18
CA GLY A 304 10.27 23.52 -40.36
C GLY A 304 9.07 24.15 -39.67
N GLY A 305 9.21 24.47 -38.37
CA GLY A 305 8.20 25.16 -37.56
C GLY A 305 7.74 24.39 -36.33
N LEU A 306 7.60 23.07 -36.42
CA LEU A 306 7.24 22.16 -35.32
C LEU A 306 8.29 21.07 -35.07
N PHE A 307 8.99 20.61 -36.12
CA PHE A 307 9.93 19.49 -36.05
C PHE A 307 11.38 19.99 -36.18
N SER A 308 11.98 20.48 -35.09
CA SER A 308 13.39 20.91 -35.10
C SER A 308 14.40 19.78 -35.45
N ALA A 309 13.95 18.53 -35.62
CA ALA A 309 14.83 17.36 -35.75
C ALA A 309 14.53 16.40 -36.93
N ALA A 310 13.50 16.60 -37.75
CA ALA A 310 13.15 15.67 -38.84
C ALA A 310 13.65 16.17 -40.21
N LYS A 311 14.74 15.59 -40.72
CA LYS A 311 15.27 15.84 -42.08
C LYS A 311 14.70 14.81 -43.04
N ILE A 312 14.03 15.25 -44.12
CA ILE A 312 13.58 14.36 -45.20
C ILE A 312 14.48 14.62 -46.42
N PHE A 313 15.29 13.62 -46.77
CA PHE A 313 16.18 13.71 -47.91
C PHE A 313 15.45 13.29 -49.18
N TYR A 314 15.79 13.92 -50.30
CA TYR A 314 15.25 13.62 -51.62
C TYR A 314 16.39 13.44 -52.63
N GLU A 315 16.23 12.51 -53.56
CA GLU A 315 17.27 12.09 -54.50
C GLU A 315 17.21 12.84 -55.84
N LYS A 316 18.37 12.98 -56.50
CA LYS A 316 18.65 13.72 -57.75
C LYS A 316 17.44 13.82 -58.70
N ILE A 317 17.02 15.06 -58.99
CA ILE A 317 16.03 15.31 -60.05
C ILE A 317 16.68 14.88 -61.39
N LEU A 318 16.02 14.00 -62.17
CA LEU A 318 16.34 13.57 -63.57
C LEU A 318 17.45 14.39 -64.25
N ASP A 319 18.53 13.81 -64.80
CA ASP A 319 19.72 14.47 -65.41
C ASP A 319 19.60 15.95 -65.89
N PHE A 320 19.36 16.89 -64.95
CA PHE A 320 19.35 18.33 -65.13
C PHE A 320 20.80 18.80 -65.09
N SER A 321 21.59 18.42 -66.10
CA SER A 321 22.99 18.84 -66.16
C SER A 321 23.15 20.31 -66.59
N ASN A 322 22.12 20.94 -67.18
CA ASN A 322 22.24 22.28 -67.78
C ASN A 322 21.01 23.21 -67.63
N GLU A 323 19.96 22.87 -66.88
CA GLU A 323 18.78 23.76 -66.74
C GLU A 323 18.80 24.60 -65.46
N LYS A 324 18.39 25.87 -65.58
CA LYS A 324 18.29 26.82 -64.47
C LYS A 324 16.88 26.79 -63.88
N ILE A 325 16.81 26.75 -62.54
CA ILE A 325 15.55 26.92 -61.79
C ILE A 325 15.25 28.42 -61.72
N LEU A 326 14.04 28.80 -62.13
CA LEU A 326 13.55 30.17 -62.14
C LEU A 326 12.76 30.52 -60.87
N GLY A 327 12.08 29.55 -60.24
CA GLY A 327 11.38 29.78 -58.98
C GLY A 327 10.49 28.63 -58.51
N PHE A 328 9.84 28.84 -57.36
CA PHE A 328 8.92 27.89 -56.72
C PHE A 328 7.53 28.52 -56.57
N VAL A 329 6.49 27.73 -56.81
CA VAL A 329 5.09 28.11 -56.59
C VAL A 329 4.48 27.17 -55.55
N PRO A 330 3.94 27.69 -54.42
CA PRO A 330 3.24 26.86 -53.44
C PRO A 330 1.94 26.29 -54.01
N ILE A 331 1.67 25.00 -53.79
CA ILE A 331 0.35 24.41 -54.00
C ILE A 331 -0.32 24.31 -52.64
N LEU A 332 -1.30 25.18 -52.39
CA LEU A 332 -2.05 25.21 -51.13
C LEU A 332 -3.25 24.26 -51.25
N CYS A 333 -3.15 23.09 -50.64
CA CYS A 333 -4.22 22.09 -50.59
C CYS A 333 -4.58 21.77 -49.14
N GLU A 334 -5.73 21.14 -48.92
CA GLU A 334 -6.11 20.57 -47.60
C GLU A 334 -5.22 19.39 -47.15
N ASN A 335 -4.29 18.93 -47.99
CA ASN A 335 -3.38 17.83 -47.67
C ASN A 335 -2.41 18.21 -46.54
N ILE A 336 -2.17 17.23 -45.66
CA ILE A 336 -1.33 17.35 -44.45
C ILE A 336 0.15 17.62 -44.79
N LEU A 337 0.65 17.05 -45.91
CA LEU A 337 2.02 17.26 -46.38
C LEU A 337 2.03 18.27 -47.54
N PRO A 338 2.90 19.30 -47.50
CA PRO A 338 2.86 20.38 -48.47
C PRO A 338 3.39 19.93 -49.84
N SER A 339 2.84 20.51 -50.92
CA SER A 339 3.24 20.28 -52.33
C SER A 339 3.66 21.60 -52.98
N CYS A 340 4.53 21.57 -53.99
CA CYS A 340 4.96 22.78 -54.72
C CYS A 340 5.18 22.51 -56.21
N LEU A 341 5.12 23.56 -57.04
CA LEU A 341 5.54 23.54 -58.44
C LEU A 341 6.91 24.20 -58.57
N LEU A 342 7.79 23.59 -59.33
CA LEU A 342 9.10 24.12 -59.69
C LEU A 342 9.04 24.69 -61.12
N VAL A 343 9.37 25.98 -61.29
CA VAL A 343 9.50 26.65 -62.58
C VAL A 343 10.94 26.55 -63.06
N THR A 344 11.17 25.94 -64.21
CA THR A 344 12.48 25.81 -64.86
C THR A 344 12.53 26.63 -66.16
N GLU A 345 13.69 26.70 -66.83
CA GLU A 345 13.80 27.39 -68.13
C GLU A 345 12.90 26.80 -69.23
N HIS A 346 12.51 25.53 -69.13
CA HIS A 346 11.76 24.84 -70.19
C HIS A 346 10.44 24.21 -69.72
N ASP A 347 10.26 23.96 -68.41
CA ASP A 347 9.12 23.18 -67.89
C ASP A 347 8.63 23.58 -66.48
N LEU A 348 7.44 23.09 -66.10
CA LEU A 348 6.92 23.05 -64.73
C LEU A 348 6.98 21.62 -64.18
N ILE A 349 7.47 21.45 -62.96
CA ILE A 349 7.55 20.16 -62.28
C ILE A 349 6.72 20.20 -61.00
N VAL A 350 5.81 19.26 -60.84
CA VAL A 350 5.01 19.10 -59.61
C VAL A 350 5.80 18.24 -58.62
N LEU A 351 5.99 18.75 -57.41
CA LEU A 351 6.53 18.03 -56.26
C LEU A 351 5.38 17.73 -55.28
N SER A 352 5.02 16.46 -55.14
CA SER A 352 3.93 16.01 -54.26
C SER A 352 4.36 14.84 -53.36
N PRO A 353 3.77 14.69 -52.16
CA PRO A 353 4.07 13.57 -51.27
C PRO A 353 3.62 12.25 -51.90
N ASN A 354 4.39 11.18 -51.73
CA ASN A 354 4.01 9.85 -52.20
C ASN A 354 2.97 9.26 -51.24
N ASN A 355 1.76 8.93 -51.69
CA ASN A 355 0.71 8.37 -50.84
C ASN A 355 1.10 6.97 -50.34
N CYS A 356 1.51 6.85 -49.08
CA CYS A 356 1.90 5.58 -48.45
C CYS A 356 0.76 4.55 -48.31
N GLU A 357 -0.50 4.88 -48.61
CA GLU A 357 -1.61 3.91 -48.48
C GLU A 357 -1.87 3.05 -49.73
N LEU A 358 -1.36 3.40 -50.92
CA LEU A 358 -1.60 2.62 -52.14
C LEU A 358 -0.36 1.89 -52.71
N ALA A 359 0.83 2.11 -52.14
CA ALA A 359 2.09 1.59 -52.68
C ALA A 359 2.58 0.27 -52.04
N VAL A 360 1.75 -0.44 -51.28
CA VAL A 360 2.12 -1.78 -50.78
C VAL A 360 2.00 -2.86 -51.88
N THR A 361 1.30 -2.59 -52.98
CA THR A 361 1.05 -3.61 -54.01
C THR A 361 1.92 -3.49 -55.27
N ILE A 362 2.57 -2.34 -55.54
CA ILE A 362 3.20 -2.09 -56.85
C ILE A 362 4.74 -2.22 -56.85
N LEU A 363 5.41 -2.19 -55.68
CA LEU A 363 6.88 -2.26 -55.61
C LEU A 363 7.43 -3.54 -54.94
N GLN A 364 6.74 -4.67 -55.10
CA GLN A 364 7.33 -6.00 -54.82
C GLN A 364 8.00 -6.65 -56.05
N SER A 365 7.98 -6.02 -57.23
CA SER A 365 8.43 -6.67 -58.47
C SER A 365 9.66 -6.05 -59.15
N SER A 366 10.26 -5.00 -58.59
CA SER A 366 11.49 -4.45 -59.17
C SER A 366 12.32 -3.69 -58.15
N CYS A 367 13.30 -4.38 -57.56
CA CYS A 367 14.64 -3.93 -57.20
C CYS A 367 15.21 -4.91 -56.16
N GLU A 368 15.97 -5.89 -56.63
CA GLU A 368 16.92 -6.61 -55.79
C GLU A 368 18.13 -5.68 -55.56
N ASN A 369 18.52 -5.50 -54.29
CA ASN A 369 19.71 -4.79 -53.80
C ASN A 369 19.57 -3.26 -53.62
N ASP A 370 18.90 -2.83 -52.54
CA ASP A 370 19.50 -1.97 -51.49
C ASP A 370 18.47 -1.80 -50.35
N TYR A 371 18.85 -2.18 -49.13
CA TYR A 371 17.98 -2.15 -47.95
C TYR A 371 17.84 -0.72 -47.40
N GLU A 372 16.87 0.05 -47.90
CA GLU A 372 16.35 1.22 -47.19
C GLU A 372 14.87 1.01 -46.83
N THR A 373 14.63 0.78 -45.54
CA THR A 373 13.29 0.54 -44.97
C THR A 373 12.50 1.85 -44.85
N PHE A 374 11.36 1.92 -45.53
CA PHE A 374 10.39 3.01 -45.41
C PHE A 374 9.74 2.99 -44.01
N ARG A 375 9.71 4.13 -43.30
CA ARG A 375 8.94 4.30 -42.04
C ARG A 375 7.60 5.00 -42.30
N SER A 376 6.56 4.59 -41.58
CA SER A 376 5.24 5.23 -41.64
C SER A 376 5.22 6.59 -40.92
N LEU A 377 4.30 7.49 -41.29
CA LEU A 377 4.08 8.78 -40.59
C LEU A 377 3.84 8.56 -39.07
N ARG A 378 3.15 7.46 -38.73
CA ARG A 378 2.89 7.04 -37.35
C ARG A 378 4.18 6.87 -36.54
N GLU A 379 5.16 6.16 -37.06
CA GLU A 379 6.44 5.92 -36.36
C GLU A 379 7.25 7.21 -36.13
N VAL A 380 7.15 8.17 -37.06
CA VAL A 380 7.83 9.48 -36.92
C VAL A 380 7.18 10.31 -35.82
N LEU A 381 5.85 10.28 -35.70
CA LEU A 381 5.11 10.98 -34.66
C LEU A 381 5.40 10.41 -33.26
N VAL A 382 5.49 9.08 -33.13
CA VAL A 382 5.83 8.42 -31.86
C VAL A 382 7.25 8.79 -31.40
N ASP A 383 8.25 8.76 -32.31
CA ASP A 383 9.63 9.15 -31.99
C ASP A 383 9.75 10.63 -31.58
N TYR A 384 8.93 11.50 -32.19
CA TYR A 384 8.87 12.91 -31.82
C TYR A 384 8.30 13.11 -30.41
N ILE A 385 7.20 12.43 -30.06
CA ILE A 385 6.58 12.51 -28.74
C ILE A 385 7.51 11.93 -27.66
N ALA A 386 8.22 10.84 -27.98
CA ALA A 386 9.22 10.26 -27.08
C ALA A 386 10.38 11.21 -26.77
N LYS A 387 10.89 11.96 -27.77
CA LYS A 387 11.95 12.97 -27.57
C LYS A 387 11.52 14.16 -26.73
N LEU A 388 10.23 14.40 -26.62
CA LEU A 388 9.64 15.50 -25.86
C LEU A 388 8.97 15.02 -24.57
N ASP A 389 9.46 13.90 -24.05
CA ASP A 389 9.13 13.38 -22.72
C ASP A 389 7.64 13.03 -22.51
N TYR A 390 6.97 12.56 -23.56
CA TYR A 390 5.60 12.02 -23.49
C TYR A 390 4.56 13.01 -22.94
N SER A 391 4.71 14.32 -23.18
CA SER A 391 3.77 15.34 -22.67
C SER A 391 2.41 15.31 -23.37
N TYR A 392 1.32 15.29 -22.60
CA TYR A 392 -0.05 15.34 -23.12
C TYR A 392 -0.34 16.59 -23.97
N ASN A 393 0.19 17.76 -23.59
CA ASN A 393 0.02 18.99 -24.36
C ASN A 393 0.63 18.89 -25.76
N ILE A 394 1.71 18.12 -25.90
CA ILE A 394 2.38 17.89 -27.18
C ILE A 394 1.57 16.90 -28.01
N CYS A 395 1.01 15.85 -27.40
CA CYS A 395 0.06 14.96 -28.06
C CYS A 395 -1.17 15.72 -28.58
N MET A 396 -1.72 16.65 -27.81
CA MET A 396 -2.83 17.52 -28.23
C MET A 396 -2.44 18.41 -29.41
N LEU A 397 -1.29 19.10 -29.32
CA LEU A 397 -0.80 19.96 -30.40
C LEU A 397 -0.58 19.16 -31.70
N VAL A 398 0.00 17.96 -31.61
CA VAL A 398 0.19 17.06 -32.75
C VAL A 398 -1.16 16.59 -33.27
N ALA A 399 -2.08 16.16 -32.42
CA ALA A 399 -3.42 15.72 -32.82
C ALA A 399 -4.21 16.83 -33.54
N GLU A 400 -4.17 18.07 -33.04
CA GLU A 400 -4.81 19.23 -33.68
C GLU A 400 -4.17 19.57 -35.03
N THR A 401 -2.84 19.59 -35.08
CA THR A 401 -2.09 19.94 -36.31
C THR A 401 -2.34 18.92 -37.43
N PHE A 402 -2.40 17.63 -37.09
CA PHE A 402 -2.59 16.54 -38.04
C PHE A 402 -4.06 16.09 -38.19
N ARG A 403 -4.99 16.77 -37.51
CA ARG A 403 -6.43 16.41 -37.46
C ARG A 403 -6.68 14.96 -37.06
N MET A 404 -5.92 14.45 -36.10
CA MET A 404 -6.04 13.10 -35.55
C MET A 404 -6.86 13.11 -34.24
N ASN A 405 -7.43 11.96 -33.86
CA ASN A 405 -8.02 11.79 -32.54
C ASN A 405 -6.90 11.62 -31.49
N THR A 406 -6.93 12.43 -30.44
CA THR A 406 -5.94 12.42 -29.35
C THR A 406 -5.88 11.06 -28.65
N THR A 407 -7.02 10.40 -28.41
CA THR A 407 -7.02 9.09 -27.71
C THR A 407 -6.33 8.01 -28.53
N ASP A 408 -6.57 8.01 -29.85
CA ASP A 408 -5.99 7.02 -30.76
C ASP A 408 -4.48 7.26 -30.92
N LEU A 409 -4.05 8.52 -30.92
CA LEU A 409 -2.64 8.88 -30.92
C LEU A 409 -1.95 8.40 -29.62
N VAL A 410 -2.56 8.62 -28.45
CA VAL A 410 -1.99 8.19 -27.16
C VAL A 410 -1.91 6.66 -27.09
N GLN A 411 -2.94 5.93 -27.54
CA GLN A 411 -2.89 4.46 -27.61
C GLN A 411 -1.77 3.95 -28.52
N ASN A 412 -1.59 4.57 -29.69
CA ASN A 412 -0.50 4.21 -30.60
C ASN A 412 0.88 4.50 -29.98
N VAL A 413 1.03 5.62 -29.25
CA VAL A 413 2.27 5.94 -28.53
C VAL A 413 2.54 4.90 -27.44
N LEU A 414 1.53 4.47 -26.68
CA LEU A 414 1.67 3.44 -25.65
C LEU A 414 2.16 2.12 -26.26
N ASP A 415 1.49 1.63 -27.31
CA ASP A 415 1.83 0.34 -27.95
C ASP A 415 3.20 0.35 -28.63
N ASP A 416 3.50 1.38 -29.43
CA ASP A 416 4.72 1.44 -30.22
C ASP A 416 5.95 1.70 -29.32
N THR A 417 5.83 2.54 -28.30
CA THR A 417 6.92 2.82 -27.35
C THR A 417 7.29 1.58 -26.55
N PHE A 418 6.30 0.81 -26.09
CA PHE A 418 6.57 -0.40 -25.31
C PHE A 418 7.33 -1.46 -26.12
N SER A 419 7.01 -1.60 -27.42
CA SER A 419 7.73 -2.50 -28.33
C SER A 419 9.22 -2.16 -28.46
N ILE A 420 9.58 -0.88 -28.33
CA ILE A 420 10.95 -0.38 -28.42
C ILE A 420 11.70 -0.58 -27.09
N VAL A 421 11.01 -0.37 -25.97
CA VAL A 421 11.59 -0.25 -24.62
C VAL A 421 11.80 -1.60 -23.92
N GLN A 422 11.26 -2.69 -24.48
CA GLN A 422 11.26 -4.04 -23.89
C GLN A 422 12.62 -4.55 -23.39
N ASN A 423 13.74 -4.05 -23.96
CA ASN A 423 15.11 -4.44 -23.61
C ASN A 423 15.99 -3.30 -23.02
N SER A 424 15.40 -2.17 -22.62
CA SER A 424 16.15 -1.01 -22.13
C SER A 424 16.31 -1.00 -20.60
N MET A 425 17.41 -0.42 -20.11
CA MET A 425 17.66 -0.23 -18.67
C MET A 425 16.72 0.82 -18.05
N ASP A 426 16.14 1.72 -18.85
CA ASP A 426 15.31 2.85 -18.40
C ASP A 426 13.80 2.53 -18.37
N ARG A 427 13.44 1.23 -18.44
CA ARG A 427 12.06 0.76 -18.59
C ARG A 427 11.09 1.31 -17.54
N GLU A 428 11.49 1.33 -16.26
CA GLU A 428 10.61 1.81 -15.17
C GLU A 428 10.34 3.31 -15.26
N ILE A 429 11.35 4.11 -15.62
CA ILE A 429 11.23 5.58 -15.75
C ILE A 429 10.30 5.92 -16.92
N ILE A 430 10.42 5.19 -18.03
CA ILE A 430 9.56 5.40 -19.20
C ILE A 430 8.13 4.93 -18.89
N LEU A 431 7.96 3.81 -18.18
CA LEU A 431 6.64 3.30 -17.82
C LEU A 431 5.86 4.28 -16.93
N ASP A 432 6.51 4.90 -15.95
CA ASP A 432 5.91 5.93 -15.09
C ASP A 432 5.37 7.11 -15.90
N LYS A 433 6.18 7.60 -16.86
CA LYS A 433 5.79 8.67 -17.78
C LYS A 433 4.62 8.29 -18.69
N LEU A 434 4.58 7.05 -19.18
CA LEU A 434 3.49 6.53 -20.00
C LEU A 434 2.18 6.38 -19.20
N ILE A 435 2.26 5.96 -17.94
CA ILE A 435 1.09 5.87 -17.04
C ILE A 435 0.52 7.28 -16.80
N HIS A 436 1.38 8.27 -16.54
CA HIS A 436 0.96 9.66 -16.39
C HIS A 436 0.29 10.20 -17.66
N LEU A 437 0.87 9.94 -18.84
CA LEU A 437 0.26 10.32 -20.12
C LEU A 437 -1.13 9.69 -20.30
N ALA A 438 -1.30 8.41 -19.95
CA ALA A 438 -2.58 7.72 -20.06
C ALA A 438 -3.66 8.32 -19.14
N LEU A 439 -3.29 8.62 -17.88
CA LEU A 439 -4.19 9.25 -16.90
C LEU A 439 -4.60 10.67 -17.33
N ASP A 440 -3.66 11.48 -17.82
CA ASP A 440 -3.93 12.83 -18.31
C ASP A 440 -4.83 12.83 -19.56
N SER A 441 -4.76 11.76 -20.36
CA SER A 441 -5.56 11.60 -21.58
C SER A 441 -6.97 11.05 -21.37
N SER A 442 -7.40 10.86 -20.11
CA SER A 442 -8.72 10.32 -19.74
C SER A 442 -9.01 8.89 -20.25
N ILE A 443 -7.98 8.05 -20.39
CA ILE A 443 -8.16 6.62 -20.65
C ILE A 443 -8.73 5.95 -19.40
N ASP A 444 -9.78 5.14 -19.59
CA ASP A 444 -10.40 4.38 -18.51
C ASP A 444 -9.39 3.43 -17.82
N LEU A 445 -9.42 3.41 -16.48
CA LEU A 445 -8.45 2.71 -15.65
C LEU A 445 -8.50 1.19 -15.87
N ILE A 446 -9.67 0.62 -16.19
CA ILE A 446 -9.80 -0.81 -16.51
C ILE A 446 -9.08 -1.11 -17.83
N THR A 447 -9.20 -0.23 -18.82
CA THR A 447 -8.50 -0.34 -20.11
C THR A 447 -6.99 -0.25 -19.92
N LEU A 448 -6.53 0.64 -19.02
CA LEU A 448 -5.11 0.73 -18.64
C LEU A 448 -4.60 -0.53 -17.94
N ILE A 449 -5.38 -1.10 -17.01
CA ILE A 449 -5.03 -2.36 -16.33
C ILE A 449 -4.91 -3.50 -17.36
N GLN A 450 -5.85 -3.63 -18.30
CA GLN A 450 -5.79 -4.64 -19.36
C GLN A 450 -4.56 -4.45 -20.25
N TRP A 451 -4.22 -3.21 -20.59
CA TRP A 451 -3.01 -2.89 -21.35
C TRP A 451 -1.73 -3.28 -20.59
N CYS A 452 -1.65 -2.98 -19.29
CA CYS A 452 -0.50 -3.38 -18.47
C CYS A 452 -0.39 -4.90 -18.31
N ILE A 453 -1.51 -5.62 -18.15
CA ILE A 453 -1.54 -7.10 -18.09
C ILE A 453 -1.04 -7.71 -19.40
N LYS A 454 -1.49 -7.20 -20.55
CA LYS A 454 -1.02 -7.65 -21.88
C LYS A 454 0.51 -7.54 -22.02
N ASN A 455 1.09 -6.59 -21.29
CA ASN A 455 2.50 -6.22 -21.35
C ASN A 455 3.31 -6.63 -20.09
N ASN A 456 2.78 -7.50 -19.22
CA ASN A 456 3.42 -7.97 -17.97
C ASN A 456 4.00 -6.83 -17.10
N SER A 457 3.31 -5.70 -17.00
CA SER A 457 3.77 -4.49 -16.29
C SER A 457 2.73 -3.97 -15.28
N GLU A 458 1.76 -4.79 -14.92
CA GLU A 458 0.64 -4.45 -14.02
C GLU A 458 1.09 -4.13 -12.58
N HIS A 459 2.28 -4.56 -12.16
CA HIS A 459 2.86 -4.24 -10.85
C HIS A 459 3.08 -2.74 -10.61
N ALA A 460 3.21 -1.94 -11.67
CA ALA A 460 3.41 -0.48 -11.58
C ALA A 460 2.13 0.27 -11.17
N LEU A 461 0.96 -0.34 -11.35
CA LEU A 461 -0.33 0.31 -11.08
C LEU A 461 -0.80 0.24 -9.63
N VAL A 462 -0.08 -0.49 -8.75
CA VAL A 462 -0.52 -0.71 -7.34
C VAL A 462 -0.73 0.62 -6.61
N GLU A 463 0.22 1.54 -6.70
CA GLU A 463 0.16 2.85 -6.03
C GLU A 463 -0.93 3.74 -6.66
N VAL A 464 -1.03 3.73 -7.99
CA VAL A 464 -2.01 4.52 -8.76
C VAL A 464 -3.44 4.12 -8.40
N VAL A 465 -3.75 2.83 -8.42
CA VAL A 465 -5.09 2.32 -8.07
C VAL A 465 -5.41 2.61 -6.61
N ARG A 466 -4.44 2.46 -5.69
CA ARG A 466 -4.63 2.77 -4.28
C ARG A 466 -5.00 4.24 -4.07
N ASP A 467 -4.29 5.15 -4.72
CA ASP A 467 -4.47 6.59 -4.53
C ASP A 467 -5.78 7.09 -5.18
N ILE A 468 -6.17 6.53 -6.33
CA ILE A 468 -7.47 6.83 -6.97
C ILE A 468 -8.62 6.32 -6.09
N CYS A 469 -8.56 5.08 -5.61
CA CYS A 469 -9.60 4.52 -4.74
C CYS A 469 -9.68 5.22 -3.37
N ALA A 470 -8.61 5.88 -2.92
CA ALA A 470 -8.65 6.73 -1.74
C ALA A 470 -9.45 8.03 -1.99
N GLY A 471 -9.48 8.52 -3.23
CA GLY A 471 -10.30 9.66 -3.66
C GLY A 471 -11.75 9.28 -3.96
N ASP A 472 -11.98 8.19 -4.69
CA ASP A 472 -13.30 7.64 -4.99
C ASP A 472 -13.43 6.17 -4.53
N PRO A 473 -14.14 5.89 -3.43
CA PRO A 473 -14.29 4.53 -2.91
C PRO A 473 -15.19 3.63 -3.77
N ASN A 474 -15.95 4.20 -4.72
CA ASN A 474 -16.87 3.44 -5.58
C ASN A 474 -16.26 3.04 -6.93
N GLU A 475 -14.99 3.33 -7.17
CA GLU A 475 -14.27 2.97 -8.40
C GLU A 475 -14.17 1.44 -8.60
N GLU A 476 -14.54 0.92 -9.77
CA GLU A 476 -14.59 -0.54 -10.03
C GLU A 476 -13.21 -1.22 -10.02
N SER A 477 -12.15 -0.47 -10.33
CA SER A 477 -10.76 -0.94 -10.39
C SER A 477 -10.25 -1.54 -9.07
N ARG A 478 -10.87 -1.17 -7.92
CA ARG A 478 -10.54 -1.72 -6.59
C ARG A 478 -10.56 -3.25 -6.53
N HIS A 479 -11.42 -3.89 -7.33
CA HIS A 479 -11.53 -5.34 -7.39
C HIS A 479 -10.29 -6.04 -7.98
N HIS A 480 -9.41 -5.30 -8.66
CA HIS A 480 -8.18 -5.82 -9.24
C HIS A 480 -6.98 -5.70 -8.29
N MET A 481 -7.12 -5.03 -7.14
CA MET A 481 -6.01 -4.73 -6.23
C MET A 481 -5.23 -5.98 -5.79
N ILE A 482 -5.93 -7.07 -5.44
CA ILE A 482 -5.29 -8.33 -5.03
C ILE A 482 -4.38 -8.84 -6.15
N ASN A 483 -4.89 -8.92 -7.38
CA ASN A 483 -4.13 -9.40 -8.53
C ASN A 483 -2.93 -8.52 -8.85
N LEU A 484 -3.07 -7.19 -8.74
CA LEU A 484 -1.96 -6.24 -8.95
C LEU A 484 -0.85 -6.43 -7.89
N CYS A 485 -1.24 -6.61 -6.62
CA CYS A 485 -0.31 -6.90 -5.54
C CYS A 485 0.42 -8.24 -5.74
N MET A 486 -0.28 -9.27 -6.21
CA MET A 486 0.32 -10.57 -6.53
C MET A 486 1.29 -10.48 -7.71
N ALA A 487 0.98 -9.70 -8.74
CA ALA A 487 1.90 -9.44 -9.83
C ALA A 487 3.18 -8.70 -9.36
N ARG A 488 3.02 -7.73 -8.46
CA ARG A 488 4.16 -7.04 -7.82
C ARG A 488 5.01 -7.99 -6.98
N TYR A 489 4.38 -8.91 -6.23
CA TYR A 489 5.11 -9.92 -5.45
C TYR A 489 5.91 -10.87 -6.35
N LYS A 490 5.34 -11.30 -7.48
CA LYS A 490 6.05 -12.14 -8.47
C LYS A 490 7.26 -11.43 -9.08
N ALA A 491 7.17 -10.12 -9.31
CA ALA A 491 8.29 -9.32 -9.81
C ALA A 491 9.33 -9.01 -8.71
N PHE A 492 8.88 -8.73 -7.49
CA PHE A 492 9.72 -8.31 -6.36
C PHE A 492 9.42 -9.08 -5.07
N PRO A 493 9.86 -10.35 -4.96
CA PRO A 493 9.56 -11.19 -3.78
C PRO A 493 10.11 -10.64 -2.46
N GLN A 494 11.18 -9.84 -2.51
CA GLN A 494 11.81 -9.25 -1.32
C GLN A 494 10.92 -8.20 -0.63
N ASP A 495 9.95 -7.62 -1.33
CA ASP A 495 9.06 -6.59 -0.80
C ASP A 495 7.75 -7.18 -0.19
N ARG A 496 7.71 -8.49 0.07
CA ARG A 496 6.53 -9.19 0.62
C ARG A 496 5.82 -8.44 1.75
N ASP A 497 6.55 -8.07 2.80
CA ASP A 497 5.97 -7.43 3.98
C ASP A 497 5.36 -6.06 3.69
N LYS A 498 5.97 -5.32 2.74
CA LYS A 498 5.45 -4.02 2.30
C LYS A 498 4.17 -4.20 1.48
N ILE A 499 4.18 -5.18 0.56
CA ILE A 499 3.02 -5.51 -0.28
C ILE A 499 1.85 -5.97 0.59
N GLU A 500 2.11 -6.87 1.55
CA GLU A 500 1.09 -7.36 2.48
C GLU A 500 0.55 -6.23 3.36
N THR A 501 1.40 -5.30 3.80
CA THR A 501 0.97 -4.11 4.55
C THR A 501 0.02 -3.23 3.73
N ILE A 502 0.40 -2.88 2.49
CA ILE A 502 -0.42 -2.05 1.60
C ILE A 502 -1.76 -2.75 1.31
N LEU A 503 -1.72 -4.05 1.02
CA LEU A 503 -2.91 -4.84 0.73
C LEU A 503 -3.85 -4.93 1.94
N ASN A 504 -3.32 -5.18 3.14
CA ASN A 504 -4.14 -5.28 4.35
C ASN A 504 -4.83 -3.96 4.68
N GLU A 505 -4.12 -2.82 4.56
CA GLU A 505 -4.71 -1.50 4.78
C GLU A 505 -5.83 -1.21 3.78
N PHE A 506 -5.68 -1.66 2.54
CA PHE A 506 -6.70 -1.51 1.50
C PHE A 506 -7.94 -2.38 1.76
N LEU A 507 -7.75 -3.66 2.07
CA LEU A 507 -8.83 -4.63 2.30
C LEU A 507 -9.70 -4.30 3.51
N VAL A 508 -9.13 -3.64 4.54
CA VAL A 508 -9.89 -3.15 5.69
C VAL A 508 -10.84 -2.02 5.29
N ARG A 509 -10.47 -1.18 4.32
CA ARG A 509 -11.31 -0.07 3.83
C ARG A 509 -12.36 -0.52 2.82
N HIS A 510 -12.05 -1.53 2.02
CA HIS A 510 -12.90 -2.03 0.92
C HIS A 510 -13.31 -3.50 1.15
N PRO A 511 -14.35 -3.74 1.96
CA PRO A 511 -14.74 -5.10 2.35
C PRO A 511 -15.34 -5.96 1.22
N ASP A 512 -15.69 -5.34 0.09
CA ASP A 512 -16.21 -5.98 -1.10
C ASP A 512 -15.12 -6.61 -1.99
N VAL A 513 -13.85 -6.26 -1.77
CA VAL A 513 -12.71 -6.74 -2.57
C VAL A 513 -12.31 -8.16 -2.15
N HIS A 514 -12.57 -9.12 -3.03
CA HIS A 514 -12.29 -10.54 -2.80
C HIS A 514 -11.80 -11.31 -4.04
N ILE A 515 -11.78 -10.68 -5.21
CA ILE A 515 -11.36 -11.31 -6.47
C ILE A 515 -9.85 -11.52 -6.42
N GLY A 516 -9.37 -12.75 -6.67
CA GLY A 516 -7.96 -13.11 -6.58
C GLY A 516 -7.54 -13.78 -5.26
N MET A 517 -8.47 -14.02 -4.34
CA MET A 517 -8.22 -14.67 -3.05
C MET A 517 -7.50 -16.01 -3.14
N GLU A 518 -7.73 -16.81 -4.20
CA GLU A 518 -7.05 -18.09 -4.40
C GLU A 518 -5.53 -17.92 -4.56
N GLN A 519 -5.07 -16.85 -5.22
CA GLN A 519 -3.65 -16.55 -5.37
C GLN A 519 -3.00 -16.20 -4.02
N LEU A 520 -3.73 -15.51 -3.13
CA LEU A 520 -3.25 -15.22 -1.77
C LEU A 520 -3.02 -16.50 -0.97
N LEU A 521 -3.88 -17.51 -1.14
CA LEU A 521 -3.76 -18.81 -0.49
C LEU A 521 -2.58 -19.62 -1.03
N GLU A 522 -2.33 -19.58 -2.35
CA GLU A 522 -1.19 -20.27 -2.98
C GLU A 522 0.16 -19.72 -2.49
N GLU A 523 0.25 -18.39 -2.37
CA GLU A 523 1.47 -17.65 -1.99
C GLU A 523 1.63 -17.40 -0.46
N ASP A 524 0.78 -18.02 0.36
CA ASP A 524 0.83 -17.97 1.84
C ASP A 524 0.59 -16.58 2.48
N PHE A 525 -0.22 -15.71 1.88
CA PHE A 525 -0.65 -14.40 2.43
C PHE A 525 -1.85 -14.54 3.39
N TRP A 526 -1.67 -15.33 4.45
CA TRP A 526 -2.74 -15.71 5.38
C TRP A 526 -3.36 -14.53 6.15
N THR A 527 -2.62 -13.44 6.39
CA THR A 527 -3.18 -12.26 7.07
C THR A 527 -4.19 -11.53 6.19
N SER A 528 -3.88 -11.33 4.91
CA SER A 528 -4.79 -10.72 3.92
C SER A 528 -6.04 -11.59 3.71
N VAL A 529 -5.86 -12.91 3.63
CA VAL A 529 -6.97 -13.88 3.54
C VAL A 529 -7.91 -13.76 4.75
N THR A 530 -7.35 -13.59 5.95
CA THR A 530 -8.15 -13.44 7.18
C THR A 530 -9.08 -12.24 7.10
N ILE A 531 -8.57 -11.10 6.61
CA ILE A 531 -9.36 -9.86 6.45
C ILE A 531 -10.51 -10.08 5.46
N VAL A 532 -10.24 -10.70 4.31
CA VAL A 532 -11.27 -10.97 3.27
C VAL A 532 -12.40 -11.83 3.82
N VAL A 533 -12.08 -12.91 4.56
CA VAL A 533 -13.13 -13.80 5.09
C VAL A 533 -13.89 -13.18 6.25
N ASP A 534 -13.23 -12.40 7.11
CA ASP A 534 -13.90 -11.70 8.20
C ASP A 534 -14.93 -10.68 7.70
N ASN A 535 -14.69 -10.10 6.52
CA ASN A 535 -15.64 -9.22 5.84
C ASN A 535 -16.82 -9.98 5.21
N SER A 536 -16.61 -11.21 4.74
CA SER A 536 -17.64 -12.02 4.08
C SER A 536 -17.46 -13.52 4.38
N LEU A 537 -18.22 -14.02 5.36
CA LEU A 537 -18.18 -15.43 5.79
C LEU A 537 -18.48 -16.43 4.67
N ASP A 538 -19.22 -16.04 3.63
CA ASP A 538 -19.49 -16.88 2.45
C ASP A 538 -18.20 -17.33 1.72
N LYS A 539 -17.09 -16.62 1.92
CA LYS A 539 -15.78 -16.95 1.33
C LYS A 539 -15.02 -18.01 2.14
N ALA A 540 -15.48 -18.36 3.34
CA ALA A 540 -14.90 -19.41 4.17
C ALA A 540 -14.88 -20.77 3.46
N GLU A 541 -15.89 -21.03 2.61
CA GLU A 541 -15.98 -22.28 1.85
C GLU A 541 -14.82 -22.44 0.84
N THR A 542 -14.37 -21.35 0.21
CA THR A 542 -13.22 -21.35 -0.70
C THR A 542 -11.94 -21.74 0.05
N VAL A 543 -11.72 -21.19 1.25
CA VAL A 543 -10.59 -21.56 2.12
C VAL A 543 -10.69 -23.02 2.55
N GLY A 544 -11.88 -23.49 2.94
CA GLY A 544 -12.10 -24.88 3.31
C GLY A 544 -11.76 -25.86 2.18
N ARG A 545 -12.14 -25.54 0.93
CA ARG A 545 -11.78 -26.34 -0.25
C ARG A 545 -10.27 -26.33 -0.53
N TYR A 546 -9.61 -25.19 -0.36
CA TYR A 546 -8.15 -25.09 -0.48
C TYR A 546 -7.44 -25.95 0.58
N LEU A 547 -7.87 -25.87 1.84
CA LEU A 547 -7.27 -26.64 2.95
C LEU A 547 -7.41 -28.16 2.75
N ALA A 548 -8.50 -28.61 2.12
CA ALA A 548 -8.70 -30.00 1.75
C ALA A 548 -7.75 -30.44 0.62
N LYS A 549 -7.56 -29.60 -0.41
CA LYS A 549 -6.79 -29.95 -1.63
C LYS A 549 -5.28 -29.73 -1.54
N THR A 550 -4.82 -28.77 -0.72
CA THR A 550 -3.41 -28.38 -0.67
C THR A 550 -2.52 -29.51 -0.14
N GLU A 551 -1.35 -29.72 -0.72
CA GLU A 551 -0.37 -30.68 -0.19
C GLU A 551 0.49 -30.09 0.94
N LYS A 552 0.49 -28.75 1.10
CA LYS A 552 1.24 -28.04 2.15
C LYS A 552 0.64 -28.32 3.53
N ASN A 553 1.48 -28.29 4.58
CA ASN A 553 1.01 -28.34 5.97
C ASN A 553 0.23 -27.07 6.33
N TRP A 554 -0.77 -27.20 7.20
CA TRP A 554 -1.54 -26.04 7.67
C TRP A 554 -0.67 -25.12 8.54
N PRO A 555 -0.73 -23.79 8.36
CA PRO A 555 0.10 -22.86 9.12
C PRO A 555 -0.32 -22.82 10.59
N VAL A 556 0.57 -23.27 11.48
CA VAL A 556 0.34 -23.31 12.93
C VAL A 556 0.12 -21.91 13.52
N VAL A 557 0.77 -20.89 12.96
CA VAL A 557 0.64 -19.48 13.39
C VAL A 557 -0.80 -18.95 13.23
N HIS A 558 -1.58 -19.51 12.31
CA HIS A 558 -2.95 -19.09 12.04
C HIS A 558 -3.99 -20.09 12.56
N SER A 559 -3.67 -20.81 13.64
CA SER A 559 -4.54 -21.86 14.19
C SER A 559 -5.95 -21.37 14.56
N SER A 560 -6.11 -20.20 15.21
CA SER A 560 -7.43 -19.60 15.46
C SER A 560 -8.25 -19.40 14.20
N PHE A 561 -7.64 -18.82 13.17
CA PHE A 561 -8.34 -18.50 11.95
C PHE A 561 -8.82 -19.78 11.26
N ILE A 562 -7.94 -20.77 11.13
CA ILE A 562 -8.29 -22.06 10.54
C ILE A 562 -9.45 -22.72 11.31
N VAL A 563 -9.37 -22.75 12.64
CA VAL A 563 -10.43 -23.34 13.48
C VAL A 563 -11.76 -22.61 13.28
N LYS A 564 -11.73 -21.27 13.25
CA LYS A 564 -12.91 -20.43 12.99
C LYS A 564 -13.53 -20.76 11.63
N ILE A 565 -12.71 -20.82 10.57
CA ILE A 565 -13.18 -21.19 9.22
C ILE A 565 -13.86 -22.56 9.24
N LEU A 566 -13.19 -23.58 9.76
CA LEU A 566 -13.70 -24.96 9.81
C LEU A 566 -15.01 -25.08 10.61
N SER A 567 -15.16 -24.28 11.67
CA SER A 567 -16.40 -24.23 12.46
C SER A 567 -17.57 -23.58 11.72
N SER A 568 -17.29 -22.69 10.76
CA SER A 568 -18.30 -21.97 9.99
C SER A 568 -18.70 -22.66 8.68
N LEU A 569 -18.05 -23.77 8.32
CA LEU A 569 -18.31 -24.48 7.07
C LEU A 569 -19.69 -25.13 7.07
N CYS A 570 -20.37 -25.02 5.93
CA CYS A 570 -21.56 -25.83 5.66
C CYS A 570 -21.13 -27.22 5.18
N TRP A 571 -20.87 -28.16 6.11
CA TRP A 571 -20.41 -29.52 5.79
C TRP A 571 -21.30 -30.31 4.81
N LYS A 572 -22.56 -29.89 4.64
CA LYS A 572 -23.51 -30.48 3.68
C LYS A 572 -23.23 -30.11 2.22
N SER A 573 -22.51 -29.02 1.94
CA SER A 573 -22.17 -28.61 0.56
C SER A 573 -20.96 -29.33 -0.02
N TYR A 574 -20.18 -30.02 0.82
CA TYR A 574 -18.97 -30.72 0.41
C TYR A 574 -19.26 -32.11 -0.16
N SER A 575 -18.43 -32.54 -1.11
CA SER A 575 -18.43 -33.93 -1.56
C SER A 575 -17.99 -34.85 -0.41
N LYS A 576 -18.41 -36.12 -0.43
CA LYS A 576 -18.00 -37.09 0.59
C LYS A 576 -16.47 -37.23 0.68
N GLU A 577 -15.79 -37.17 -0.45
CA GLU A 577 -14.34 -37.31 -0.55
C GLU A 577 -13.61 -36.09 0.04
N ASP A 578 -14.02 -34.88 -0.33
CA ASP A 578 -13.42 -33.64 0.19
C ASP A 578 -13.62 -33.50 1.71
N GLY A 579 -14.81 -33.87 2.21
CA GLY A 579 -15.13 -33.84 3.64
C GLY A 579 -14.29 -34.83 4.45
N GLU A 580 -14.04 -36.02 3.91
CA GLU A 580 -13.23 -37.05 4.56
C GLU A 580 -11.73 -36.68 4.60
N ILE A 581 -11.22 -36.08 3.52
CA ILE A 581 -9.86 -35.52 3.47
C ILE A 581 -9.73 -34.40 4.51
N LEU A 582 -10.68 -33.46 4.55
CA LEU A 582 -10.63 -32.34 5.48
C LEU A 582 -10.61 -32.81 6.95
N LEU A 583 -11.45 -33.77 7.31
CA LEU A 583 -11.44 -34.38 8.65
C LEU A 583 -10.12 -35.08 8.96
N ARG A 584 -9.52 -35.81 8.00
CA ARG A 584 -8.19 -36.42 8.18
C ARG A 584 -7.14 -35.34 8.49
N ARG A 585 -7.12 -34.24 7.74
CA ARG A 585 -6.17 -33.15 7.99
C ARG A 585 -6.42 -32.44 9.32
N MET A 586 -7.67 -32.33 9.75
CA MET A 586 -7.99 -31.86 11.11
C MET A 586 -7.38 -32.78 12.17
N THR A 587 -7.45 -34.11 12.02
CA THR A 587 -6.81 -35.05 12.97
C THR A 587 -5.29 -34.86 13.04
N GLU A 588 -4.64 -34.64 11.89
CA GLU A 588 -3.21 -34.34 11.81
C GLU A 588 -2.85 -32.99 12.46
N PHE A 589 -3.79 -32.04 12.48
CA PHE A 589 -3.57 -30.70 13.03
C PHE A 589 -3.83 -30.58 14.54
N VAL A 590 -4.62 -31.47 15.14
CA VAL A 590 -4.93 -31.46 16.60
C VAL A 590 -3.71 -31.26 17.50
N PRO A 591 -2.56 -31.93 17.29
CA PRO A 591 -1.38 -31.79 18.16
C PRO A 591 -0.80 -30.36 18.21
N HIS A 592 -1.11 -29.53 17.22
CA HIS A 592 -0.67 -28.14 17.15
C HIS A 592 -1.62 -27.17 17.89
N LEU A 593 -2.80 -27.61 18.29
CA LEU A 593 -3.78 -26.79 19.01
C LEU A 593 -3.49 -26.77 20.50
N ARG A 594 -3.21 -25.57 21.04
CA ARG A 594 -3.00 -25.34 22.48
C ARG A 594 -4.25 -24.82 23.19
N SER A 595 -5.11 -24.10 22.46
CA SER A 595 -6.30 -23.46 23.01
C SER A 595 -7.41 -24.46 23.31
N VAL A 596 -7.90 -24.46 24.56
CA VAL A 596 -9.05 -25.25 25.00
C VAL A 596 -10.30 -25.00 24.11
N PRO A 597 -10.70 -23.74 23.84
CA PRO A 597 -11.77 -23.44 22.88
C PRO A 597 -11.61 -24.08 21.49
N HIS A 598 -10.39 -24.11 20.94
CA HIS A 598 -10.15 -24.72 19.63
C HIS A 598 -10.36 -26.24 19.66
N LEU A 599 -9.82 -26.89 20.69
CA LEU A 599 -10.00 -28.32 20.92
C LEU A 599 -11.49 -28.67 21.13
N THR A 600 -12.24 -27.85 21.87
CA THR A 600 -13.69 -28.03 22.04
C THR A 600 -14.44 -27.90 20.72
N THR A 601 -14.04 -26.94 19.87
CA THR A 601 -14.65 -26.74 18.54
C THR A 601 -14.41 -27.95 17.64
N PHE A 602 -13.18 -28.47 17.60
CA PHE A 602 -12.85 -29.67 16.83
C PHE A 602 -13.58 -30.91 17.36
N ALA A 603 -13.72 -31.04 18.69
CA ALA A 603 -14.52 -32.10 19.29
C ALA A 603 -16.00 -32.00 18.87
N LYS A 604 -16.61 -30.80 18.87
CA LYS A 604 -17.99 -30.56 18.42
C LYS A 604 -18.19 -30.94 16.94
N ILE A 605 -17.29 -30.50 16.06
CA ILE A 605 -17.31 -30.88 14.64
C ILE A 605 -17.21 -32.39 14.48
N GLY A 606 -16.30 -33.04 15.23
CA GLY A 606 -16.17 -34.49 15.27
C GLY A 606 -17.51 -35.16 15.57
N VAL A 607 -18.17 -34.79 16.68
CA VAL A 607 -19.47 -35.34 17.10
C VAL A 607 -20.56 -35.14 16.05
N GLU A 608 -20.69 -33.93 15.51
CA GLU A 608 -21.73 -33.61 14.53
C GLU A 608 -21.56 -34.41 13.23
N GLN A 609 -20.33 -34.61 12.80
CA GLN A 609 -20.00 -35.26 11.52
C GLN A 609 -19.85 -36.79 11.61
N VAL A 610 -19.87 -37.41 12.79
CA VAL A 610 -19.76 -38.89 12.95
C VAL A 610 -20.80 -39.64 12.12
N THR A 611 -22.02 -39.10 12.00
CA THR A 611 -23.11 -39.75 11.24
C THR A 611 -22.84 -39.78 9.74
N SER A 612 -22.09 -38.82 9.22
CA SER A 612 -21.79 -38.68 7.79
C SER A 612 -20.42 -39.30 7.44
N TYR A 613 -19.44 -39.22 8.33
CA TYR A 613 -18.05 -39.63 8.14
C TYR A 613 -17.54 -40.42 9.35
N GLN A 614 -17.97 -41.69 9.44
CA GLN A 614 -17.84 -42.48 10.67
C GLN A 614 -16.38 -42.65 11.17
N HIS A 615 -15.41 -42.90 10.29
CA HIS A 615 -14.04 -43.21 10.71
C HIS A 615 -13.25 -41.97 11.16
N ASN A 616 -13.04 -40.98 10.28
CA ASN A 616 -12.15 -39.85 10.59
C ASN A 616 -12.76 -38.86 11.60
N ALA A 617 -14.08 -38.67 11.61
CA ALA A 617 -14.74 -37.83 12.61
C ALA A 617 -14.65 -38.43 14.02
N ALA A 618 -14.70 -39.76 14.10
CA ALA A 618 -14.52 -40.50 15.34
C ALA A 618 -13.10 -40.38 15.90
N VAL A 619 -12.07 -40.49 15.05
CA VAL A 619 -10.66 -40.24 15.42
C VAL A 619 -10.49 -38.81 15.94
N LEU A 620 -11.02 -37.81 15.22
CA LEU A 620 -10.94 -36.40 15.59
C LEU A 620 -11.56 -36.12 16.97
N TYR A 621 -12.75 -36.66 17.21
CA TYR A 621 -13.45 -36.48 18.48
C TYR A 621 -12.66 -37.07 19.65
N VAL A 622 -12.11 -38.29 19.49
CA VAL A 622 -11.37 -38.96 20.56
C VAL A 622 -10.08 -38.22 20.90
N LEU A 623 -9.28 -37.86 19.89
CA LEU A 623 -8.04 -37.12 20.12
C LEU A 623 -8.32 -35.77 20.80
N SER A 624 -9.24 -34.98 20.26
CA SER A 624 -9.59 -33.68 20.84
C SER A 624 -10.07 -33.81 22.29
N SER A 625 -10.86 -34.85 22.59
CA SER A 625 -11.34 -35.13 23.96
C SER A 625 -10.22 -35.54 24.91
N LEU A 626 -9.25 -36.35 24.48
CA LEU A 626 -8.08 -36.71 25.29
C LEU A 626 -7.23 -35.48 25.62
N HIS A 627 -6.97 -34.63 24.62
CA HIS A 627 -6.24 -33.37 24.81
C HIS A 627 -6.97 -32.42 25.78
N LEU A 628 -8.30 -32.34 25.70
CA LEU A 628 -9.11 -31.61 26.67
C LEU A 628 -9.02 -32.20 28.09
N MET A 629 -8.98 -33.53 28.25
CA MET A 629 -8.76 -34.16 29.57
C MET A 629 -7.38 -33.83 30.14
N GLN A 630 -6.34 -33.85 29.30
CA GLN A 630 -4.99 -33.48 29.73
C GLN A 630 -4.90 -32.00 30.10
N ALA A 631 -5.48 -31.11 29.29
CA ALA A 631 -5.54 -29.69 29.57
C ALA A 631 -6.27 -29.42 30.90
N THR A 632 -7.39 -30.11 31.15
CA THR A 632 -8.15 -29.96 32.40
C THR A 632 -7.40 -30.48 33.64
N TYR A 633 -6.63 -31.55 33.50
CA TYR A 633 -5.76 -32.05 34.58
C TYR A 633 -4.65 -31.05 34.93
N ASN A 634 -4.04 -30.43 33.92
CA ASN A 634 -3.02 -29.39 34.09
C ASN A 634 -3.60 -28.06 34.61
N THR A 635 -4.89 -27.78 34.39
CA THR A 635 -5.55 -26.55 34.90
C THR A 635 -5.97 -26.61 36.37
N CYS A 636 -5.78 -27.74 37.07
CA CYS A 636 -6.07 -27.84 38.50
C CYS A 636 -5.13 -27.01 39.41
N LEU A 637 -4.20 -26.23 38.84
CA LEU A 637 -3.49 -25.10 39.46
C LEU A 637 -3.43 -23.97 38.42
N PRO A 638 -4.20 -22.86 38.53
CA PRO A 638 -3.93 -21.76 39.48
C PRO A 638 -5.20 -21.15 40.13
N SER A 639 -5.00 -20.28 41.14
CA SER A 639 -6.08 -19.60 41.86
C SER A 639 -6.87 -18.61 41.00
N ALA A 640 -8.16 -18.44 41.29
CA ALA A 640 -9.16 -17.59 40.61
C ALA A 640 -8.87 -16.07 40.56
N THR A 641 -7.60 -15.64 40.56
CA THR A 641 -7.15 -14.24 40.72
C THR A 641 -6.19 -13.77 39.63
N ASP A 642 -6.02 -14.53 38.55
CA ASP A 642 -5.01 -14.21 37.52
C ASP A 642 -5.47 -13.04 36.64
N ASN A 643 -4.70 -11.95 36.67
CA ASN A 643 -4.93 -10.79 35.81
C ASN A 643 -4.54 -11.14 34.37
N ILE A 644 -5.53 -11.32 33.50
CA ILE A 644 -5.32 -11.60 32.07
C ILE A 644 -5.06 -10.34 31.25
N ILE A 645 -5.36 -9.15 31.79
CA ILE A 645 -5.18 -7.87 31.12
C ILE A 645 -4.48 -6.91 32.07
N SER A 646 -3.52 -6.16 31.54
CA SER A 646 -2.81 -5.14 32.30
C SER A 646 -2.48 -3.94 31.43
N SER A 647 -2.84 -2.73 31.90
CA SER A 647 -2.52 -1.47 31.24
C SER A 647 -1.40 -0.73 31.97
N GLY A 648 -0.35 -0.39 31.23
CA GLY A 648 0.78 0.42 31.67
C GLY A 648 0.55 1.91 31.45
N SER A 649 1.59 2.65 31.08
CA SER A 649 1.48 4.09 30.82
C SER A 649 0.95 4.45 29.44
N ASN A 650 1.45 3.81 28.39
CA ASN A 650 1.03 4.05 27.00
C ASN A 650 0.84 2.74 26.22
N PHE A 651 0.70 1.61 26.91
CA PHE A 651 0.52 0.29 26.29
C PHE A 651 -0.38 -0.59 27.17
N THR A 652 -0.96 -1.62 26.56
CA THR A 652 -1.72 -2.67 27.25
C THR A 652 -1.25 -4.02 26.78
N ALA A 653 -1.17 -4.98 27.70
CA ALA A 653 -0.94 -6.38 27.40
C ALA A 653 -2.16 -7.21 27.80
N VAL A 654 -2.43 -8.25 27.03
CA VAL A 654 -3.53 -9.19 27.26
C VAL A 654 -3.07 -10.61 26.96
N VAL A 655 -3.54 -11.56 27.76
CA VAL A 655 -3.46 -12.99 27.44
C VAL A 655 -4.56 -13.29 26.43
N THR A 656 -4.20 -13.76 25.25
CA THR A 656 -5.15 -14.03 24.15
C THR A 656 -5.90 -15.34 24.38
N SER A 657 -6.99 -15.59 23.64
CA SER A 657 -7.72 -16.86 23.65
C SER A 657 -6.88 -18.08 23.22
N GLU A 658 -5.76 -17.82 22.54
CA GLU A 658 -4.74 -18.82 22.19
C GLU A 658 -3.74 -19.06 23.33
N GLU A 659 -3.94 -18.43 24.49
CA GLU A 659 -3.07 -18.49 25.65
C GLU A 659 -1.65 -17.93 25.39
N GLY A 660 -1.54 -17.13 24.33
CA GLY A 660 -0.36 -16.32 24.01
C GLY A 660 -0.45 -14.91 24.58
N LEU A 661 0.56 -14.10 24.29
CA LEU A 661 0.65 -12.72 24.77
C LEU A 661 0.48 -11.74 23.62
N GLY A 662 -0.59 -10.96 23.66
CA GLY A 662 -0.77 -9.80 22.79
C GLY A 662 -0.49 -8.52 23.55
N TYR A 663 0.22 -7.57 22.96
CA TYR A 663 0.31 -6.21 23.47
C TYR A 663 0.20 -5.18 22.36
N TRP A 664 -0.25 -3.98 22.70
CA TRP A 664 -0.30 -2.84 21.79
C TRP A 664 0.02 -1.55 22.52
N GLY A 665 0.51 -0.56 21.77
CA GLY A 665 1.00 0.72 22.29
C GLY A 665 2.53 0.77 22.42
N GLU A 666 3.05 1.75 23.16
CA GLU A 666 4.48 2.01 23.28
C GLU A 666 4.99 1.88 24.72
N PHE A 667 6.18 1.30 24.91
CA PHE A 667 6.96 1.36 26.15
C PHE A 667 7.65 2.71 26.34
N SER A 668 6.93 3.81 26.10
CA SER A 668 7.42 5.17 26.31
C SER A 668 6.76 5.79 27.55
N PRO A 669 7.50 6.47 28.43
CA PRO A 669 6.89 7.26 29.49
C PRO A 669 6.16 8.44 28.83
N GLY A 670 4.92 8.69 29.22
CA GLY A 670 4.12 9.84 28.78
C GLY A 670 4.66 11.18 29.30
N LEU A 671 5.93 11.50 29.04
CA LEU A 671 6.58 12.70 29.53
C LEU A 671 6.33 13.89 28.58
N LEU A 672 5.27 14.63 28.91
CA LEU A 672 5.12 16.02 28.54
C LEU A 672 6.27 16.86 29.13
N LYS A 673 6.89 17.66 28.24
CA LYS A 673 7.88 18.74 28.46
C LYS A 673 9.37 18.38 28.27
N SER A 674 9.76 18.07 27.04
CA SER A 674 10.99 18.63 26.48
C SER A 674 10.62 19.48 25.25
N LYS A 675 11.33 20.58 25.07
CA LYS A 675 11.06 21.63 24.08
C LYS A 675 11.70 21.32 22.73
N GLU A 676 11.78 20.05 22.36
CA GLU A 676 12.41 19.62 21.12
C GLU A 676 11.36 19.04 20.19
N TYR A 677 11.25 19.72 19.04
CA TYR A 677 10.40 19.40 17.93
C TYR A 677 10.79 18.05 17.34
N GLU A 678 10.03 17.00 17.63
CA GLU A 678 9.79 15.96 16.64
C GLU A 678 8.49 16.29 15.92
N LYS A 679 8.57 16.45 14.60
CA LYS A 679 7.39 16.59 13.74
C LYS A 679 6.44 15.41 14.03
N PRO A 680 5.12 15.62 14.11
CA PRO A 680 4.18 14.52 14.27
C PRO A 680 4.37 13.56 13.10
N ARG A 681 4.81 12.34 13.38
CA ARG A 681 4.71 11.23 12.42
C ARG A 681 3.23 11.05 12.13
N GLU A 682 2.91 10.90 10.85
CA GLU A 682 1.56 10.66 10.37
C GLU A 682 0.92 9.48 11.08
N HIS A 683 -0.41 9.53 11.19
CA HIS A 683 -1.31 8.70 11.99
C HIS A 683 -1.03 7.18 11.92
N CYS A 684 -0.07 6.71 12.71
CA CYS A 684 0.20 5.28 12.85
C CYS A 684 -0.62 4.74 14.03
N VAL A 685 -1.71 4.04 13.73
CA VAL A 685 -2.41 3.22 14.73
C VAL A 685 -1.39 2.19 15.26
N SER A 686 -1.25 2.10 16.58
CA SER A 686 -0.33 1.11 17.18
C SER A 686 -0.84 -0.29 16.87
N ARG A 687 -0.04 -1.07 16.13
CA ARG A 687 -0.39 -2.43 15.71
C ARG A 687 -0.30 -3.38 16.91
N LEU A 688 -1.20 -4.37 16.94
CA LEU A 688 -1.12 -5.49 17.88
C LEU A 688 0.14 -6.31 17.60
N CYS A 689 0.95 -6.53 18.64
CA CYS A 689 2.14 -7.37 18.59
C CYS A 689 1.92 -8.63 19.41
N MET A 690 2.26 -9.79 18.84
CA MET A 690 2.22 -11.08 19.51
C MET A 690 3.63 -11.46 19.96
N LEU A 691 3.82 -11.82 21.23
CA LEU A 691 5.06 -12.45 21.68
C LEU A 691 4.92 -13.96 21.66
N ASP A 692 5.93 -14.61 21.09
CA ASP A 692 6.08 -16.06 21.17
C ASP A 692 6.79 -16.43 22.47
N ILE A 693 6.05 -17.08 23.37
CA ILE A 693 6.57 -17.62 24.63
C ILE A 693 6.30 -19.13 24.58
N PRO A 694 7.29 -20.00 24.86
CA PRO A 694 7.19 -21.44 24.60
C PRO A 694 6.16 -22.16 25.47
N THR A 695 5.64 -21.51 26.52
CA THR A 695 4.73 -22.09 27.51
C THR A 695 3.51 -21.21 27.73
N ARG A 696 2.41 -21.82 28.18
CA ARG A 696 1.14 -21.16 28.45
C ARG A 696 1.28 -20.06 29.50
N ILE A 697 0.75 -18.88 29.18
CA ILE A 697 0.74 -17.72 30.07
C ILE A 697 -0.55 -17.72 30.90
N SER A 698 -0.42 -17.53 32.21
CA SER A 698 -1.53 -17.43 33.16
C SER A 698 -1.90 -15.98 33.47
N SER A 699 -0.91 -15.11 33.67
CA SER A 699 -1.15 -13.72 34.07
C SER A 699 -0.11 -12.76 33.50
N VAL A 700 -0.51 -11.50 33.35
CA VAL A 700 0.34 -10.40 32.86
C VAL A 700 0.29 -9.21 33.81
N SER A 701 1.41 -8.49 33.91
CA SER A 701 1.50 -7.25 34.69
C SER A 701 2.35 -6.21 33.98
N CYS A 702 1.74 -5.07 33.65
CA CYS A 702 2.37 -3.96 32.95
C CYS A 702 2.87 -2.90 33.93
N GLY A 703 4.15 -2.57 33.83
CA GLY A 703 4.72 -1.37 34.44
C GLY A 703 4.58 -0.16 33.53
N THR A 704 5.38 0.89 33.78
CA THR A 704 5.41 2.07 32.91
C THR A 704 6.08 1.78 31.58
N GLU A 705 7.18 1.02 31.62
CA GLU A 705 8.05 0.81 30.47
C GLU A 705 8.47 -0.67 30.30
N HIS A 706 7.90 -1.59 31.07
CA HIS A 706 8.19 -3.03 31.02
C HIS A 706 6.94 -3.87 31.28
N LEU A 707 7.01 -5.13 30.88
CA LEU A 707 5.95 -6.12 31.00
C LEU A 707 6.51 -7.36 31.70
N LEU A 708 5.75 -7.90 32.64
CA LEU A 708 5.99 -9.20 33.26
C LEU A 708 4.90 -10.18 32.84
N CYS A 709 5.29 -11.44 32.63
CA CYS A 709 4.40 -12.52 32.23
C CYS A 709 4.65 -13.72 33.13
N LEU A 710 3.59 -14.28 33.69
CA LEU A 710 3.62 -15.47 34.52
C LEU A 710 3.11 -16.66 33.70
N THR A 711 3.83 -17.77 33.74
CA THR A 711 3.41 -19.01 33.09
C THR A 711 2.71 -19.94 34.09
N ILE A 712 1.94 -20.91 33.58
CA ILE A 712 1.30 -21.94 34.43
C ILE A 712 2.30 -22.79 35.24
N GLN A 713 3.56 -22.83 34.80
CA GLN A 713 4.64 -23.54 35.50
C GLN A 713 5.25 -22.69 36.64
N GLY A 714 4.73 -21.49 36.87
CA GLY A 714 5.26 -20.53 37.86
C GLY A 714 6.57 -19.86 37.45
N LYS A 715 6.92 -19.90 36.16
CA LYS A 715 8.07 -19.16 35.61
C LYS A 715 7.65 -17.74 35.24
N VAL A 716 8.56 -16.78 35.41
CA VAL A 716 8.32 -15.38 35.10
C VAL A 716 9.20 -14.94 33.94
N TYR A 717 8.60 -14.31 32.94
CA TYR A 717 9.28 -13.70 31.81
C TYR A 717 9.14 -12.17 31.88
N ALA A 718 10.15 -11.46 31.41
CA ALA A 718 10.14 -10.00 31.34
C ALA A 718 10.48 -9.51 29.93
N PHE A 719 9.94 -8.33 29.59
CA PHE A 719 10.11 -7.68 28.30
C PHE A 719 10.00 -6.15 28.43
N GLY A 720 10.74 -5.40 27.61
CA GLY A 720 10.72 -3.94 27.56
C GLY A 720 11.94 -3.26 28.19
N ARG A 721 11.81 -1.99 28.57
CA ARG A 721 12.92 -1.18 29.07
C ARG A 721 13.34 -1.60 30.47
N ASN A 722 14.65 -1.57 30.69
CA ASN A 722 15.26 -2.19 31.88
C ASN A 722 16.31 -1.29 32.57
N ARG A 723 16.20 0.04 32.42
CA ARG A 723 17.22 1.00 32.88
C ARG A 723 17.58 0.91 34.37
N PHE A 724 16.66 0.45 35.21
CA PHE A 724 16.84 0.28 36.65
C PHE A 724 16.84 -1.20 37.07
N GLY A 725 16.95 -2.13 36.12
CA GLY A 725 16.84 -3.56 36.37
C GLY A 725 15.41 -4.06 36.61
N GLN A 726 14.37 -3.29 36.23
CA GLN A 726 12.96 -3.66 36.48
C GLN A 726 12.51 -4.97 35.80
N CYS A 727 13.23 -5.44 34.77
CA CYS A 727 12.97 -6.74 34.14
C CYS A 727 13.55 -7.92 34.94
N GLY A 728 14.48 -7.69 35.88
CA GLY A 728 14.97 -8.73 36.79
C GLY A 728 15.98 -9.73 36.19
N VAL A 729 16.48 -9.46 34.98
CA VAL A 729 17.35 -10.36 34.21
C VAL A 729 18.85 -10.22 34.52
N GLY A 730 19.21 -9.52 35.59
CA GLY A 730 20.61 -9.38 36.06
C GLY A 730 21.44 -8.29 35.38
N HIS A 731 20.90 -7.58 34.37
CA HIS A 731 21.53 -6.45 33.70
C HIS A 731 20.56 -5.25 33.58
N THR A 732 21.05 -4.11 33.05
CA THR A 732 20.26 -2.88 32.83
C THR A 732 19.93 -2.58 31.36
N ASP A 733 20.42 -3.42 30.43
CA ASP A 733 20.12 -3.29 29.01
C ASP A 733 18.66 -3.64 28.70
N GLU A 734 18.08 -2.97 27.69
CA GLU A 734 16.70 -3.19 27.24
C GLU A 734 16.47 -4.64 26.79
N VAL A 735 15.34 -5.20 27.21
CA VAL A 735 14.98 -6.60 26.95
C VAL A 735 14.04 -6.66 25.76
N THR A 736 14.61 -6.87 24.57
CA THR A 736 13.89 -6.87 23.28
C THR A 736 13.32 -8.24 22.89
N VAL A 737 13.57 -9.28 23.69
CA VAL A 737 13.00 -10.62 23.55
C VAL A 737 12.54 -11.07 24.92
N ALA A 738 11.35 -11.66 25.04
CA ALA A 738 10.84 -12.14 26.32
C ALA A 738 11.85 -13.11 26.96
N THR A 739 12.39 -12.73 28.11
CA THR A 739 13.50 -13.43 28.77
C THR A 739 13.04 -13.95 30.13
N GLU A 740 13.36 -15.20 30.44
CA GLU A 740 13.05 -15.82 31.73
C GLU A 740 13.87 -15.18 32.86
N ILE A 741 13.20 -14.85 33.98
CA ILE A 741 13.84 -14.37 35.20
C ILE A 741 14.37 -15.59 35.96
N VAL A 742 15.63 -15.94 35.74
CA VAL A 742 16.27 -17.07 36.40
C VAL A 742 16.79 -16.61 37.77
N ASP A 743 16.19 -17.06 38.88
CA ASP A 743 16.84 -17.28 40.20
C ASP A 743 15.88 -17.31 41.42
N CYS A 744 16.26 -18.10 42.44
CA CYS A 744 15.98 -18.02 43.89
C CYS A 744 14.54 -17.92 44.46
N TYR A 745 13.48 -17.72 43.66
CA TYR A 745 12.10 -17.61 44.17
C TYR A 745 11.28 -18.92 44.14
N GLY A 746 11.74 -19.94 43.40
CA GLY A 746 11.00 -21.19 43.20
C GLY A 746 9.89 -21.02 42.14
N SER A 747 8.66 -21.42 42.48
CA SER A 747 7.47 -21.22 41.64
C SER A 747 6.72 -19.95 42.04
N ALA A 748 6.53 -19.02 41.10
CA ALA A 748 5.77 -17.79 41.29
C ALA A 748 4.27 -18.05 41.14
N ARG A 749 3.47 -17.44 42.03
CA ARG A 749 2.01 -17.48 42.00
C ARG A 749 1.41 -16.17 41.48
N THR A 750 2.05 -15.04 41.76
CA THR A 750 1.53 -13.72 41.38
C THR A 750 2.68 -12.80 41.02
N ILE A 751 2.47 -11.95 40.02
CA ILE A 751 3.40 -10.93 39.56
C ILE A 751 2.76 -9.54 39.64
N CYS A 752 3.57 -8.52 39.92
CA CYS A 752 3.13 -7.14 39.96
C CYS A 752 4.25 -6.22 39.45
N ALA A 753 3.96 -5.42 38.44
CA ALA A 753 4.86 -4.41 37.91
C ALA A 753 4.39 -3.01 38.34
N GLY A 754 5.29 -2.24 38.92
CA GLY A 754 5.08 -0.82 39.19
C GLY A 754 5.73 0.05 38.12
N HIS A 755 6.05 1.29 38.46
CA HIS A 755 6.63 2.23 37.49
C HIS A 755 8.00 1.78 36.98
N TYR A 756 8.95 1.58 37.89
CA TYR A 756 10.34 1.18 37.63
C TYR A 756 10.83 0.06 38.55
N HIS A 757 9.91 -0.66 39.18
CA HIS A 757 10.21 -1.78 40.06
C HIS A 757 9.16 -2.86 39.86
N SER A 758 9.47 -4.05 40.33
CA SER A 758 8.69 -5.25 40.12
C SER A 758 8.66 -6.08 41.40
N ALA A 759 7.60 -6.86 41.55
CA ALA A 759 7.42 -7.77 42.65
C ALA A 759 6.78 -9.08 42.18
N LEU A 760 7.07 -10.16 42.90
CA LEU A 760 6.37 -11.43 42.76
C LEU A 760 6.11 -12.04 44.13
N ILE A 761 5.09 -12.89 44.19
CA ILE A 761 4.76 -13.73 45.34
C ILE A 761 4.94 -15.18 44.92
N ASN A 762 5.69 -15.98 45.68
CA ASN A 762 5.82 -17.41 45.42
C ASN A 762 4.68 -18.23 46.05
N GLU A 763 4.60 -19.52 45.75
CA GLU A 763 3.54 -20.41 46.29
C GLU A 763 3.46 -20.42 47.83
N LYS A 764 4.61 -20.24 48.49
CA LYS A 764 4.72 -20.17 49.96
C LYS A 764 4.25 -18.83 50.53
N GLY A 765 3.95 -17.84 49.70
CA GLY A 765 3.53 -16.48 50.10
C GLY A 765 4.66 -15.55 50.50
N TYR A 766 5.91 -15.88 50.14
CA TYR A 766 7.05 -14.98 50.27
C TYR A 766 7.10 -14.00 49.10
N VAL A 767 7.48 -12.75 49.40
CA VAL A 767 7.54 -11.67 48.41
C VAL A 767 8.97 -11.39 48.00
N PHE A 768 9.21 -11.30 46.70
CA PHE A 768 10.47 -10.88 46.12
C PHE A 768 10.27 -9.58 45.36
N THR A 769 11.16 -8.61 45.53
CA THR A 769 11.10 -7.30 44.87
C THR A 769 12.44 -6.96 44.20
N TRP A 770 12.38 -6.27 43.07
CA TRP A 770 13.55 -5.83 42.31
C TRP A 770 13.29 -4.58 41.47
N GLY A 771 14.33 -4.04 40.85
CA GLY A 771 14.32 -2.80 40.08
C GLY A 771 14.80 -1.59 40.90
N TRP A 772 14.18 -0.44 40.62
CA TRP A 772 14.54 0.85 41.22
C TRP A 772 14.33 0.86 42.73
N SER A 773 15.34 1.28 43.51
CA SER A 773 15.32 1.19 44.98
C SER A 773 15.38 2.53 45.74
N PHE A 774 15.54 3.64 45.03
CA PHE A 774 15.88 4.96 45.62
C PHE A 774 14.90 5.51 46.65
N HIS A 775 13.61 5.18 46.56
CA HIS A 775 12.58 5.64 47.50
C HIS A 775 12.25 4.62 48.60
N GLY A 776 12.83 3.43 48.55
CA GLY A 776 12.55 2.33 49.47
C GLY A 776 11.39 1.42 49.05
N GLN A 777 10.89 1.55 47.81
CA GLN A 777 9.77 0.76 47.28
C GLN A 777 10.01 -0.75 47.30
N LEU A 778 11.27 -1.20 47.34
CA LEU A 778 11.56 -2.63 47.41
C LEU A 778 11.30 -3.23 48.80
N GLY A 779 11.23 -2.42 49.87
CA GLY A 779 10.99 -2.92 51.23
C GLY A 779 12.13 -3.74 51.86
N ILE A 780 13.29 -3.84 51.21
CA ILE A 780 14.45 -4.67 51.64
C ILE A 780 15.53 -3.87 52.39
N ASN A 781 15.20 -2.71 52.97
CA ASN A 781 16.13 -1.84 53.70
C ASN A 781 17.44 -1.51 52.94
N THR A 782 17.34 -0.83 51.81
CA THR A 782 18.49 -0.43 50.96
C THR A 782 19.22 0.85 51.42
N HIS A 783 18.96 1.33 52.64
CA HIS A 783 19.41 2.65 53.12
C HIS A 783 20.95 2.84 53.08
N SER A 784 21.73 1.77 53.10
CA SER A 784 23.20 1.82 53.11
C SER A 784 23.85 1.85 51.72
N SER A 785 23.16 1.36 50.69
CA SER A 785 23.76 1.11 49.36
C SER A 785 23.11 1.91 48.25
N PHE A 786 21.82 2.27 48.36
CA PHE A 786 21.01 2.91 47.30
C PHE A 786 21.09 2.26 45.91
N ALA A 787 21.68 1.07 45.79
CA ALA A 787 21.83 0.36 44.55
C ALA A 787 20.49 -0.27 44.14
N ASP A 788 20.16 -0.15 42.87
CA ASP A 788 19.04 -0.86 42.28
C ASP A 788 19.30 -2.37 42.31
N LYS A 789 18.22 -3.15 42.33
CA LYS A 789 18.32 -4.62 42.39
C LYS A 789 18.00 -5.17 41.02
N LEU A 790 18.99 -5.79 40.37
CA LEU A 790 18.85 -6.28 39.00
C LEU A 790 18.22 -7.68 38.93
N VAL A 791 18.01 -8.34 40.07
CA VAL A 791 17.39 -9.66 40.22
C VAL A 791 16.42 -9.68 41.42
N PRO A 792 15.41 -10.58 41.44
CA PRO A 792 14.45 -10.71 42.54
C PRO A 792 15.12 -10.90 43.90
N ASN A 793 14.74 -10.09 44.90
CA ASN A 793 15.26 -10.19 46.28
C ASN A 793 14.15 -10.33 47.32
N LEU A 794 14.34 -11.24 48.28
CA LEU A 794 13.36 -11.53 49.33
C LEU A 794 13.17 -10.35 50.31
N VAL A 795 11.90 -9.97 50.55
CA VAL A 795 11.49 -8.99 51.57
C VAL A 795 11.41 -9.64 52.95
N LYS A 796 12.54 -9.69 53.66
CA LYS A 796 12.67 -10.39 54.95
C LYS A 796 11.88 -9.77 56.11
N SER A 797 11.49 -8.51 56.00
CA SER A 797 10.81 -7.76 57.07
C SER A 797 9.33 -8.10 57.24
N LEU A 798 8.72 -8.81 56.28
CA LEU A 798 7.32 -9.21 56.35
C LEU A 798 7.19 -10.57 57.08
N ASN A 799 6.60 -10.53 58.27
CA ASN A 799 6.33 -11.73 59.07
C ASN A 799 4.91 -12.25 58.78
N GLY A 800 4.80 -13.21 57.85
CA GLY A 800 3.54 -13.90 57.53
C GLY A 800 3.35 -14.09 56.03
N ARG A 801 2.26 -14.79 55.66
CA ARG A 801 1.90 -15.06 54.26
C ARG A 801 1.31 -13.81 53.62
N VAL A 802 1.89 -13.38 52.49
CA VAL A 802 1.33 -12.31 51.66
C VAL A 802 0.41 -12.92 50.61
N ILE A 803 -0.79 -12.36 50.46
CA ILE A 803 -1.81 -12.84 49.51
C ILE A 803 -1.96 -11.94 48.28
N SER A 804 -1.54 -10.68 48.37
CA SER A 804 -1.59 -9.74 47.25
C SER A 804 -0.55 -8.64 47.42
N VAL A 805 -0.07 -8.10 46.29
CA VAL A 805 0.89 -7.00 46.21
C VAL A 805 0.40 -6.00 45.16
N ALA A 806 0.53 -4.70 45.45
CA ALA A 806 0.30 -3.63 44.49
C ALA A 806 1.52 -2.70 44.43
N CYS A 807 2.03 -2.47 43.21
CA CYS A 807 3.22 -1.66 42.97
C CYS A 807 2.82 -0.32 42.31
N GLY A 808 3.05 0.79 43.01
CA GLY A 808 2.73 2.13 42.52
C GLY A 808 3.87 2.83 41.78
N TYR A 809 3.83 4.17 41.77
CA TYR A 809 4.86 5.03 41.14
C TYR A 809 6.26 4.80 41.72
N ALA A 810 6.35 4.80 43.04
CA ALA A 810 7.59 4.59 43.79
C ALA A 810 7.28 4.08 45.20
N HIS A 811 6.21 3.31 45.35
CA HIS A 811 5.75 2.74 46.62
C HIS A 811 5.14 1.35 46.36
N THR A 812 5.05 0.52 47.38
CA THR A 812 4.52 -0.84 47.28
C THR A 812 3.63 -1.13 48.48
N LEU A 813 2.51 -1.80 48.22
CA LEU A 813 1.57 -2.28 49.22
C LEU A 813 1.62 -3.81 49.28
N PHE A 814 1.57 -4.35 50.49
CA PHE A 814 1.53 -5.78 50.77
C PHE A 814 0.28 -6.09 51.58
N LEU A 815 -0.60 -6.95 51.07
CA LEU A 815 -1.75 -7.45 51.79
C LEU A 815 -1.42 -8.80 52.42
N MET A 816 -1.43 -8.85 53.74
CA MET A 816 -1.20 -10.08 54.50
C MET A 816 -2.48 -10.92 54.56
N GLU A 817 -2.35 -12.23 54.76
CA GLU A 817 -3.50 -13.14 54.99
C GLU A 817 -4.35 -12.76 56.22
N SER A 818 -3.74 -12.06 57.19
CA SER A 818 -4.46 -11.48 58.33
C SER A 818 -5.41 -10.33 57.95
N GLY A 819 -5.30 -9.80 56.73
CA GLY A 819 -6.03 -8.64 56.22
C GLY A 819 -5.42 -7.29 56.63
N VAL A 820 -4.22 -7.29 57.19
CA VAL A 820 -3.42 -6.07 57.46
C VAL A 820 -2.65 -5.68 56.20
N ILE A 821 -2.65 -4.38 55.88
CA ILE A 821 -1.85 -3.82 54.78
C ILE A 821 -0.55 -3.27 55.34
N TYR A 822 0.57 -3.57 54.68
CA TYR A 822 1.84 -2.88 54.87
C TYR A 822 2.19 -2.04 53.65
N SER A 823 2.83 -0.88 53.86
CA SER A 823 3.29 0.00 52.79
C SER A 823 4.77 0.37 52.96
N CYS A 824 5.49 0.53 51.85
CA CYS A 824 6.84 1.08 51.82
C CYS A 824 7.07 1.95 50.58
N GLY A 825 8.19 2.68 50.54
CA GLY A 825 8.58 3.55 49.45
C GLY A 825 8.29 5.03 49.69
N ASN A 826 7.91 5.74 48.63
CA ASN A 826 7.65 7.16 48.63
C ASN A 826 6.30 7.50 49.27
N GLY A 827 6.30 8.37 50.28
CA GLY A 827 5.08 8.88 50.93
C GLY A 827 4.84 10.38 50.76
N SER A 828 5.60 11.05 49.88
CA SER A 828 5.53 12.52 49.67
C SER A 828 4.15 13.04 49.25
N TYR A 829 3.27 12.17 48.77
CA TYR A 829 1.90 12.48 48.36
C TYR A 829 0.85 11.65 49.12
N GLY A 830 1.23 11.10 50.27
CA GLY A 830 0.34 10.33 51.15
C GLY A 830 0.17 8.86 50.81
N GLN A 831 0.95 8.32 49.88
CA GLN A 831 0.78 6.94 49.38
C GLN A 831 1.00 5.86 50.45
N LEU A 832 1.68 6.19 51.55
CA LEU A 832 1.91 5.27 52.67
C LEU A 832 0.70 5.14 53.60
N GLY A 833 -0.23 6.10 53.59
CA GLY A 833 -1.48 6.03 54.36
C GLY A 833 -1.32 6.12 55.89
N THR A 834 -0.15 6.50 56.41
CA THR A 834 0.15 6.49 57.85
C THR A 834 -0.43 7.67 58.64
N GLY A 835 -1.06 8.64 57.96
CA GLY A 835 -1.51 9.90 58.55
C GLY A 835 -0.39 10.88 58.90
N VAL A 836 0.87 10.51 58.69
CA VAL A 836 2.06 11.31 58.98
C VAL A 836 2.84 11.59 57.69
N GLU A 837 3.44 12.77 57.57
CA GLU A 837 4.23 13.16 56.40
C GLU A 837 5.60 12.45 56.40
N ILE A 838 5.65 11.29 55.74
CA ILE A 838 6.87 10.47 55.59
C ILE A 838 7.33 10.53 54.13
N LYS A 839 8.53 11.06 53.87
CA LYS A 839 9.05 11.18 52.49
C LYS A 839 9.39 9.84 51.86
N LYS A 840 10.11 9.00 52.59
CA LYS A 840 10.63 7.70 52.14
C LYS A 840 10.59 6.70 53.29
N ARG A 841 10.24 5.46 52.99
CA ARG A 841 10.23 4.34 53.93
C ARG A 841 10.87 3.12 53.27
N PHE A 842 11.95 2.59 53.83
CA PHE A 842 12.72 1.48 53.24
C PHE A 842 12.32 0.10 53.77
N GLU A 843 11.49 0.08 54.81
CA GLU A 843 10.92 -1.13 55.42
C GLU A 843 9.39 -1.01 55.45
N PRO A 844 8.64 -2.09 55.17
CA PRO A 844 7.18 -2.09 55.22
C PRO A 844 6.64 -1.69 56.59
N GLU A 845 5.67 -0.77 56.60
CA GLU A 845 5.00 -0.24 57.80
C GLU A 845 3.49 -0.47 57.69
N ALA A 846 2.83 -0.80 58.80
CA ALA A 846 1.41 -1.12 58.80
C ALA A 846 0.55 0.14 58.52
N VAL A 847 -0.42 0.00 57.61
CA VAL A 847 -1.38 1.04 57.27
C VAL A 847 -2.59 0.94 58.21
N PRO A 848 -3.03 2.02 58.86
CA PRO A 848 -4.11 2.01 59.84
C PRO A 848 -5.51 1.94 59.18
N VAL A 849 -5.85 0.81 58.57
CA VAL A 849 -7.20 0.53 58.04
C VAL A 849 -8.05 -0.12 59.14
N PRO A 850 -9.28 0.36 59.42
CA PRO A 850 -10.06 -0.11 60.56
C PRO A 850 -10.69 -1.50 60.37
N ASP A 851 -11.01 -1.89 59.13
CA ASP A 851 -11.59 -3.19 58.79
C ASP A 851 -10.55 -4.13 58.17
N LYS A 852 -10.81 -5.44 58.26
CA LYS A 852 -10.01 -6.48 57.61
C LYS A 852 -10.12 -6.37 56.09
N VAL A 853 -8.98 -6.24 55.40
CA VAL A 853 -8.89 -6.02 53.96
C VAL A 853 -8.79 -7.34 53.20
N ILE A 854 -9.46 -7.43 52.05
CA ILE A 854 -9.44 -8.59 51.14
C ILE A 854 -8.84 -8.29 49.77
N MET A 855 -8.83 -7.02 49.34
CA MET A 855 -8.30 -6.62 48.04
C MET A 855 -7.60 -5.27 48.13
N ILE A 856 -6.51 -5.11 47.37
CA ILE A 856 -5.76 -3.87 47.25
C ILE A 856 -5.48 -3.54 45.78
N ALA A 857 -5.39 -2.26 45.42
CA ALA A 857 -4.96 -1.83 44.09
C ALA A 857 -4.20 -0.49 44.14
N SER A 858 -3.12 -0.40 43.35
CA SER A 858 -2.38 0.84 43.09
C SER A 858 -1.42 0.63 41.91
N LYS A 859 -1.37 1.60 40.99
CA LYS A 859 -0.36 1.66 39.90
C LYS A 859 0.48 2.95 39.90
N TYR A 860 -0.08 4.05 40.39
CA TYR A 860 0.59 5.35 40.37
C TYR A 860 0.66 5.98 41.77
N PHE A 861 -0.25 6.89 42.10
CA PHE A 861 -0.14 7.72 43.32
C PHE A 861 -1.17 7.39 44.38
N HIS A 862 -2.41 7.08 44.01
CA HIS A 862 -3.44 6.72 44.98
C HIS A 862 -3.52 5.21 45.15
N CYS A 863 -4.07 4.81 46.28
CA CYS A 863 -4.21 3.45 46.71
C CYS A 863 -5.69 3.18 47.02
N LEU A 864 -6.13 1.96 46.73
CA LEU A 864 -7.46 1.46 47.05
C LEU A 864 -7.35 0.19 47.89
N ALA A 865 -8.26 0.03 48.83
CA ALA A 865 -8.45 -1.21 49.57
C ALA A 865 -9.94 -1.50 49.74
N VAL A 866 -10.33 -2.77 49.64
CA VAL A 866 -11.69 -3.23 49.90
C VAL A 866 -11.68 -4.18 51.10
N SER A 867 -12.56 -3.92 52.05
CA SER A 867 -12.71 -4.74 53.25
C SER A 867 -13.65 -5.94 53.04
N GLU A 868 -13.63 -6.92 53.94
CA GLU A 868 -14.61 -8.02 53.95
C GLU A 868 -16.06 -7.51 53.97
N ARG A 869 -16.29 -6.34 54.60
CA ARG A 869 -17.58 -5.64 54.67
C ARG A 869 -17.95 -4.89 53.39
N GLN A 870 -17.19 -5.06 52.31
CA GLN A 870 -17.39 -4.39 51.02
C GLN A 870 -17.22 -2.86 51.06
N LYS A 871 -16.66 -2.30 52.13
CA LYS A 871 -16.30 -0.87 52.19
C LYS A 871 -15.04 -0.60 51.37
N ILE A 872 -15.03 0.53 50.68
CA ILE A 872 -13.90 1.01 49.87
C ILE A 872 -13.12 2.06 50.68
N TYR A 873 -11.82 1.84 50.83
CA TYR A 873 -10.89 2.78 51.43
C TYR A 873 -9.94 3.32 50.36
N CYS A 874 -9.65 4.62 50.41
CA CYS A 874 -8.72 5.28 49.52
C CYS A 874 -7.78 6.23 50.27
N TRP A 875 -6.54 6.34 49.79
CA TRP A 875 -5.54 7.28 50.28
C TRP A 875 -4.50 7.61 49.21
N GLY A 876 -3.66 8.60 49.48
CA GLY A 876 -2.71 9.13 48.51
C GLY A 876 -3.39 10.01 47.47
N THR A 877 -2.64 10.92 46.86
CA THR A 877 -3.18 11.82 45.84
C THR A 877 -2.16 12.13 44.76
N ASN A 878 -2.64 12.40 43.54
CA ASN A 878 -1.74 12.79 42.48
C ASN A 878 -1.13 14.19 42.76
N PRO A 879 0.12 14.46 42.34
CA PRO A 879 0.81 15.72 42.66
C PRO A 879 0.11 16.96 42.08
N GLN A 880 -0.61 16.82 40.96
CA GLN A 880 -1.29 17.93 40.29
C GLN A 880 -2.53 18.38 41.07
N ALA A 881 -3.31 17.43 41.58
CA ALA A 881 -4.48 17.66 42.43
C ALA A 881 -4.05 18.33 43.73
N LEU A 882 -2.94 17.89 44.34
CA LEU A 882 -2.39 18.55 45.53
C LEU A 882 -1.99 19.99 45.24
N LYS A 883 -1.24 20.24 44.14
CA LYS A 883 -0.84 21.59 43.72
C LYS A 883 -2.04 22.50 43.46
N MET A 884 -3.09 21.98 42.81
CA MET A 884 -4.32 22.73 42.55
C MET A 884 -5.05 23.07 43.85
N LYS A 885 -5.22 22.10 44.77
CA LYS A 885 -5.79 22.34 46.11
C LYS A 885 -5.01 23.43 46.85
N MET A 886 -3.67 23.39 46.81
CA MET A 886 -2.83 24.43 47.41
C MET A 886 -2.99 25.80 46.73
N PHE A 887 -3.10 25.83 45.40
CA PHE A 887 -3.30 27.08 44.64
C PHE A 887 -4.65 27.73 44.94
N VAL A 888 -5.75 26.96 44.88
CA VAL A 888 -7.10 27.43 45.21
C VAL A 888 -7.14 27.94 46.65
N LYS A 889 -6.51 27.22 47.58
CA LYS A 889 -6.41 27.64 48.98
C LYS A 889 -5.64 28.95 49.15
N ARG A 890 -4.51 29.15 48.44
CA ARG A 890 -3.76 30.41 48.44
C ARG A 890 -4.60 31.57 47.91
N ARG A 891 -5.40 31.32 46.86
CA ARG A 891 -6.29 32.33 46.28
C ARG A 891 -7.44 32.69 47.24
N LEU A 892 -8.08 31.71 47.87
CA LEU A 892 -9.14 31.95 48.87
C LEU A 892 -8.61 32.73 50.07
N ARG A 893 -7.39 32.43 50.55
CA ARG A 893 -6.73 33.23 51.60
C ARG A 893 -6.53 34.69 51.17
N ALA A 894 -6.05 34.91 49.94
CA ALA A 894 -5.86 36.26 49.41
C ALA A 894 -7.18 37.05 49.20
N GLU A 895 -8.30 36.37 48.93
CA GLU A 895 -9.63 36.99 48.86
C GLU A 895 -10.21 37.30 50.26
N VAL A 896 -9.93 36.46 51.27
CA VAL A 896 -10.29 36.70 52.68
C VAL A 896 -9.47 37.85 53.28
N ASP A 897 -8.18 37.94 52.96
CA ASP A 897 -7.31 39.05 53.39
C ASP A 897 -7.69 40.39 52.73
N LYS A 898 -8.33 40.36 51.55
CA LYS A 898 -8.90 41.57 50.90
C LYS A 898 -10.26 42.00 51.46
N SER A 899 -10.99 41.11 52.13
CA SER A 899 -12.35 41.36 52.65
C SER A 899 -12.40 41.63 54.16
N THR A 900 -11.28 41.50 54.87
CA THR A 900 -11.19 41.77 56.32
C THR A 900 -10.67 43.18 56.61
N SER A 901 -11.52 44.18 56.35
CA SER A 901 -11.45 45.51 57.00
C SER A 901 -12.70 45.82 57.84
N ALA A 902 -13.48 44.81 58.25
CA ALA A 902 -14.52 44.99 59.27
C ALA A 902 -14.91 43.64 59.91
N THR A 903 -14.85 43.61 61.24
CA THR A 903 -15.37 42.59 62.18
C THR A 903 -14.62 41.26 62.29
N GLY A 904 -13.96 41.10 63.44
CA GLY A 904 -13.19 39.91 63.81
C GLY A 904 -14.05 38.73 64.24
N LYS A 905 -14.32 37.81 63.32
CA LYS A 905 -14.50 36.38 63.64
C LYS A 905 -13.40 35.61 62.93
N LYS A 906 -12.41 35.13 63.70
CA LYS A 906 -11.44 34.14 63.23
C LYS A 906 -12.21 32.90 62.82
N ASN A 907 -12.32 32.66 61.51
CA ASN A 907 -12.80 31.38 60.98
C ASN A 907 -11.65 30.35 61.10
N ASP A 908 -11.72 29.49 62.11
CA ASP A 908 -10.83 28.32 62.29
C ASP A 908 -10.95 27.24 61.19
N LYS A 909 -11.77 27.46 60.15
CA LYS A 909 -12.02 26.50 59.05
C LYS A 909 -10.94 26.47 57.94
N LEU A 910 -9.76 27.08 58.15
CA LEU A 910 -8.67 27.12 57.15
C LEU A 910 -7.43 26.29 57.52
N ALA A 911 -7.59 25.34 58.46
CA ALA A 911 -6.60 24.31 58.78
C ALA A 911 -6.19 23.53 57.51
N ILE A 912 -4.93 23.11 57.44
CA ILE A 912 -4.41 22.27 56.35
C ILE A 912 -4.97 20.86 56.61
N ASN A 913 -6.09 20.53 55.98
CA ASN A 913 -6.59 19.17 56.03
C ASN A 913 -5.64 18.28 55.22
N ASN A 914 -4.79 17.56 55.94
CA ASN A 914 -3.83 16.59 55.39
C ASN A 914 -4.54 15.28 54.99
N ASP A 915 -5.76 15.39 54.45
CA ASP A 915 -6.66 14.25 54.19
C ASP A 915 -6.03 13.23 53.24
N HIS A 916 -5.18 13.68 52.33
CA HIS A 916 -4.42 12.82 51.41
C HIS A 916 -3.41 11.87 52.10
N LEU A 917 -2.99 12.17 53.34
CA LEU A 917 -2.07 11.33 54.11
C LEU A 917 -2.80 10.23 54.90
N ILE A 918 -4.12 10.35 55.07
CA ILE A 918 -4.94 9.50 55.92
C ILE A 918 -5.78 8.56 55.05
N VAL A 919 -6.05 7.36 55.54
CA VAL A 919 -7.01 6.44 54.93
C VAL A 919 -8.42 6.99 55.10
N THR A 920 -9.11 7.22 53.99
CA THR A 920 -10.50 7.69 53.95
C THR A 920 -11.45 6.63 53.42
N GLU A 921 -12.56 6.39 54.11
CA GLU A 921 -13.67 5.56 53.61
C GLU A 921 -14.42 6.34 52.52
N LEU A 922 -14.67 5.69 51.39
CA LEU A 922 -15.46 6.22 50.28
C LEU A 922 -16.88 5.66 50.38
N GLU A 923 -17.86 6.55 50.53
CA GLU A 923 -19.27 6.16 50.49
C GLU A 923 -19.65 5.74 49.06
N HIS A 924 -20.38 4.63 48.93
CA HIS A 924 -20.80 4.12 47.62
C HIS A 924 -22.12 3.35 47.69
N MET A 925 -22.82 3.30 46.55
CA MET A 925 -24.08 2.58 46.36
C MET A 925 -23.93 1.34 45.44
N VAL A 926 -22.70 0.83 45.30
CA VAL A 926 -22.41 -0.40 44.52
C VAL A 926 -23.24 -1.56 45.05
N GLN A 927 -23.99 -2.21 44.17
CA GLN A 927 -24.80 -3.38 44.51
C GLN A 927 -23.97 -4.66 44.42
N GLY A 928 -24.19 -5.61 45.34
CA GLY A 928 -23.49 -6.89 45.37
C GLY A 928 -22.05 -6.80 45.85
N ARG A 929 -21.38 -7.95 45.91
CA ARG A 929 -19.97 -8.07 46.34
C ARG A 929 -19.02 -7.54 45.27
N ILE A 930 -17.97 -6.80 45.67
CA ILE A 930 -16.87 -6.37 44.80
C ILE A 930 -15.95 -7.57 44.55
N ILE A 931 -15.66 -7.86 43.28
CA ILE A 931 -14.83 -9.00 42.87
C ILE A 931 -13.52 -8.58 42.21
N HIS A 932 -13.44 -7.36 41.68
CA HIS A 932 -12.24 -6.84 41.02
C HIS A 932 -12.13 -5.33 41.24
N ILE A 933 -10.91 -4.83 41.44
CA ILE A 933 -10.61 -3.39 41.58
C ILE A 933 -9.32 -3.06 40.84
N ASP A 934 -9.24 -1.87 40.24
CA ASP A 934 -7.99 -1.33 39.72
C ASP A 934 -7.90 0.20 39.88
N ALA A 935 -6.68 0.71 39.92
CA ALA A 935 -6.37 2.11 40.16
C ALA A 935 -5.36 2.64 39.13
N GLY A 936 -5.78 3.59 38.30
CA GLY A 936 -4.94 4.25 37.30
C GLY A 936 -4.17 5.45 37.85
N TYR A 937 -3.83 6.42 36.99
CA TYR A 937 -3.08 7.62 37.41
C TYR A 937 -3.88 8.55 38.33
N SER A 938 -5.18 8.71 38.06
CA SER A 938 -6.10 9.62 38.78
C SER A 938 -7.57 9.21 38.63
N HIS A 939 -7.80 7.96 38.24
CA HIS A 939 -9.11 7.36 38.12
C HIS A 939 -9.02 5.92 38.63
N SER A 940 -10.17 5.34 38.90
CA SER A 940 -10.31 4.03 39.51
C SER A 940 -11.48 3.29 38.86
N ALA A 941 -11.41 1.97 38.91
CA ALA A 941 -12.47 1.11 38.42
C ALA A 941 -12.70 -0.07 39.36
N LEU A 942 -13.92 -0.59 39.39
CA LEU A 942 -14.28 -1.81 40.10
C LEU A 942 -15.35 -2.59 39.36
N ILE A 943 -15.40 -3.90 39.61
CA ILE A 943 -16.42 -4.82 39.09
C ILE A 943 -17.06 -5.54 40.27
N ASN A 944 -18.39 -5.68 40.22
CA ASN A 944 -19.15 -6.45 41.22
C ASN A 944 -19.46 -7.88 40.74
N GLU A 945 -20.01 -8.72 41.62
CA GLU A 945 -20.39 -10.10 41.33
C GLU A 945 -21.45 -10.24 40.22
N HIS A 946 -22.20 -9.17 39.96
CA HIS A 946 -23.15 -9.06 38.85
C HIS A 946 -22.50 -8.67 37.52
N LYS A 947 -21.16 -8.60 37.46
CA LYS A 947 -20.39 -8.25 36.26
C LYS A 947 -20.65 -6.83 35.73
N ASN A 948 -21.08 -5.92 36.62
CA ASN A 948 -21.24 -4.50 36.32
C ASN A 948 -19.94 -3.76 36.62
N LEU A 949 -19.50 -2.93 35.67
CA LEU A 949 -18.31 -2.08 35.79
C LEU A 949 -18.68 -0.70 36.33
N TYR A 950 -17.92 -0.21 37.32
CA TYR A 950 -18.04 1.13 37.88
C TYR A 950 -16.70 1.85 37.73
N THR A 951 -16.74 3.13 37.37
CA THR A 951 -15.53 3.97 37.27
C THR A 951 -15.72 5.30 37.97
N TRP A 952 -14.64 5.88 38.51
CA TRP A 952 -14.66 7.19 39.14
C TRP A 952 -13.28 7.85 39.13
N GLY A 953 -13.26 9.14 39.46
CA GLY A 953 -12.09 10.01 39.47
C GLY A 953 -12.10 11.04 38.33
N LYS A 954 -10.90 11.35 37.83
CA LYS A 954 -10.68 12.35 36.79
C LYS A 954 -11.19 11.85 35.42
N SER A 955 -11.86 12.70 34.64
CA SER A 955 -12.44 12.35 33.32
C SER A 955 -12.03 13.30 32.16
N LEU A 956 -11.01 14.15 32.34
CA LEU A 956 -10.63 15.15 31.31
C LEU A 956 -10.26 14.54 29.95
N ASP A 957 -9.73 13.33 29.97
CA ASP A 957 -9.27 12.57 28.81
C ASP A 957 -10.27 11.46 28.43
N MET A 958 -11.49 11.51 28.98
CA MET A 958 -12.56 10.52 28.85
C MET A 958 -12.26 9.12 29.41
N GLN A 959 -11.28 9.00 30.30
CA GLN A 959 -10.84 7.71 30.88
C GLN A 959 -11.92 6.97 31.69
N LEU A 960 -13.01 7.63 32.07
CA LEU A 960 -14.14 7.00 32.77
C LEU A 960 -15.12 6.30 31.81
N GLY A 961 -15.13 6.63 30.51
CA GLY A 961 -15.96 5.93 29.52
C GLY A 961 -17.46 6.31 29.53
N HIS A 962 -17.91 7.24 30.37
CA HIS A 962 -19.31 7.72 30.40
C HIS A 962 -19.72 8.62 29.23
N GLY A 963 -18.86 8.78 28.20
CA GLY A 963 -19.12 9.66 27.06
C GLY A 963 -18.99 11.16 27.36
N ASN A 964 -18.48 11.53 28.53
CA ASN A 964 -18.37 12.92 28.95
C ASN A 964 -17.15 13.18 29.86
N LYS A 965 -16.70 14.44 29.93
CA LYS A 965 -15.57 14.87 30.76
C LYS A 965 -15.94 15.19 32.21
N LYS A 966 -17.12 14.77 32.69
CA LYS A 966 -17.55 15.01 34.07
C LYS A 966 -16.77 14.10 35.01
N GLU A 967 -16.04 14.69 35.95
CA GLU A 967 -15.37 13.95 37.02
C GLU A 967 -16.41 13.38 37.99
N GLN A 968 -16.12 12.19 38.53
CA GLN A 968 -16.99 11.50 39.48
C GLN A 968 -16.19 11.26 40.76
N GLU A 969 -16.70 11.64 41.92
CA GLU A 969 -15.98 11.43 43.18
C GLU A 969 -16.23 10.03 43.76
N GLU A 970 -17.35 9.41 43.39
CA GLU A 970 -17.82 8.10 43.87
C GLU A 970 -17.99 7.11 42.71
N PRO A 971 -17.94 5.77 42.96
CA PRO A 971 -18.08 4.76 41.92
C PRO A 971 -19.40 4.91 41.15
N HIS A 972 -19.31 5.17 39.84
CA HIS A 972 -20.46 5.34 38.97
C HIS A 972 -20.54 4.21 37.94
N GLN A 973 -21.71 3.59 37.79
CA GLN A 973 -21.89 2.46 36.89
C GLN A 973 -21.75 2.89 35.43
N LEU A 974 -21.03 2.08 34.65
CA LEU A 974 -20.91 2.20 33.21
C LEU A 974 -22.04 1.42 32.53
N PHE A 975 -22.95 2.12 31.86
CA PHE A 975 -24.14 1.52 31.23
C PHE A 975 -23.97 1.18 29.74
N GLU A 976 -22.99 1.79 29.07
CA GLU A 976 -22.71 1.54 27.66
C GLU A 976 -21.36 0.80 27.55
N PRO A 977 -21.27 -0.31 26.79
CA PRO A 977 -22.31 -0.89 25.93
C PRO A 977 -23.35 -1.67 26.74
N ALA A 978 -24.60 -1.67 26.26
CA ALA A 978 -25.69 -2.43 26.88
C ALA A 978 -25.45 -3.94 26.76
N ASP A 979 -25.98 -4.73 27.71
CA ASP A 979 -25.93 -6.20 27.74
C ASP A 979 -24.50 -6.80 27.75
N VAL A 980 -23.54 -6.07 28.32
CA VAL A 980 -22.17 -6.53 28.50
C VAL A 980 -21.89 -6.90 29.95
N ALA A 981 -21.46 -8.14 30.16
CA ALA A 981 -20.92 -8.62 31.43
C ALA A 981 -19.38 -8.44 31.43
N TRP A 982 -18.85 -7.73 32.42
CA TRP A 982 -17.42 -7.43 32.57
C TRP A 982 -16.74 -8.40 33.53
N ASP A 983 -15.60 -8.98 33.13
CA ASP A 983 -14.80 -9.88 33.97
C ASP A 983 -13.55 -9.20 34.52
N PHE A 984 -12.88 -8.38 33.71
CA PHE A 984 -11.62 -7.72 34.09
C PHE A 984 -11.62 -6.27 33.64
N VAL A 985 -10.99 -5.41 34.44
CA VAL A 985 -10.69 -4.02 34.07
C VAL A 985 -9.24 -3.70 34.43
N SER A 986 -8.60 -2.90 33.58
CA SER A 986 -7.29 -2.34 33.82
C SER A 986 -7.26 -0.84 33.51
N CYS A 987 -6.94 -0.05 34.52
CA CYS A 987 -6.75 1.40 34.42
C CYS A 987 -5.31 1.72 34.05
N GLY A 988 -5.10 2.41 32.93
CA GLY A 988 -3.79 2.91 32.50
C GLY A 988 -3.47 4.29 33.10
N TYR A 989 -2.64 5.06 32.38
CA TYR A 989 -2.33 6.44 32.75
C TYR A 989 -3.57 7.33 32.62
N ASP A 990 -4.07 7.52 31.40
CA ASP A 990 -5.23 8.37 31.08
C ASP A 990 -6.22 7.66 30.13
N PHE A 991 -6.25 6.33 30.22
CA PHE A 991 -7.15 5.46 29.50
C PHE A 991 -7.50 4.24 30.36
N THR A 992 -8.53 3.51 29.96
CA THR A 992 -8.99 2.28 30.61
C THR A 992 -9.22 1.20 29.56
N THR A 993 -8.92 -0.04 29.92
CA THR A 993 -9.20 -1.23 29.13
C THR A 993 -10.01 -2.21 29.96
N ALA A 994 -10.91 -2.96 29.32
CA ALA A 994 -11.71 -3.96 30.03
C ALA A 994 -12.05 -5.14 29.12
N VAL A 995 -12.26 -6.29 29.74
CA VAL A 995 -12.56 -7.56 29.07
C VAL A 995 -13.92 -8.05 29.52
N THR A 996 -14.74 -8.45 28.55
CA THR A 996 -16.07 -9.02 28.81
C THR A 996 -15.99 -10.52 29.06
N SER A 997 -17.05 -11.11 29.62
CA SER A 997 -17.14 -12.56 29.79
C SER A 997 -17.15 -13.37 28.48
N LYS A 998 -17.26 -12.68 27.32
CA LYS A 998 -17.09 -13.27 25.97
C LYS A 998 -15.66 -13.14 25.45
N GLY A 999 -14.72 -12.62 26.24
CA GLY A 999 -13.34 -12.38 25.83
C GLY A 999 -13.17 -11.14 24.95
N THR A 1000 -14.22 -10.34 24.76
CA THR A 1000 -14.11 -9.13 23.93
C THR A 1000 -13.36 -8.04 24.70
N VAL A 1001 -12.34 -7.47 24.08
CA VAL A 1001 -11.55 -6.37 24.66
C VAL A 1001 -12.15 -5.03 24.26
N TYR A 1002 -12.35 -4.14 25.24
CA TYR A 1002 -12.78 -2.77 25.05
C TYR A 1002 -11.71 -1.80 25.57
N VAL A 1003 -11.57 -0.67 24.88
CA VAL A 1003 -10.62 0.41 25.21
C VAL A 1003 -11.31 1.76 25.13
N TRP A 1004 -10.95 2.69 26.01
CA TRP A 1004 -11.43 4.08 25.98
C TRP A 1004 -10.50 5.02 26.76
N GLY A 1005 -10.65 6.33 26.53
CA GLY A 1005 -9.82 7.37 27.11
C GLY A 1005 -8.90 8.04 26.09
N ARG A 1006 -7.74 8.52 26.51
CA ARG A 1006 -6.83 9.28 25.64
C ARG A 1006 -6.25 8.43 24.52
N ASN A 1007 -6.20 8.94 23.28
CA ASN A 1007 -5.71 8.18 22.13
C ASN A 1007 -4.90 9.02 21.11
N TYR A 1008 -4.22 10.07 21.56
CA TYR A 1008 -3.50 11.01 20.68
C TYR A 1008 -2.37 10.40 19.82
N LYS A 1009 -1.86 9.21 20.17
CA LYS A 1009 -0.85 8.47 19.40
C LYS A 1009 -1.42 7.24 18.68
N GLY A 1010 -2.74 7.03 18.71
CA GLY A 1010 -3.33 5.75 18.29
C GLY A 1010 -2.89 4.56 19.16
N HIS A 1011 -2.39 4.81 20.38
CA HIS A 1011 -1.83 3.79 21.27
C HIS A 1011 -2.88 2.88 21.90
N LEU A 1012 -4.17 3.21 21.77
CA LEU A 1012 -5.26 2.30 22.11
C LEU A 1012 -5.57 1.31 20.99
N GLY A 1013 -4.93 1.42 19.81
CA GLY A 1013 -5.12 0.53 18.66
C GLY A 1013 -6.49 0.64 18.00
N VAL A 1014 -7.23 1.72 18.26
CA VAL A 1014 -8.55 2.03 17.68
C VAL A 1014 -8.51 3.44 17.11
N GLU A 1015 -9.20 3.71 16.01
CA GLU A 1015 -9.28 5.05 15.43
C GLU A 1015 -10.15 5.98 16.29
N SER A 1016 -9.68 7.21 16.53
CA SER A 1016 -10.49 8.24 17.17
C SER A 1016 -11.16 9.13 16.12
N SER A 1017 -12.45 9.43 16.27
CA SER A 1017 -13.12 10.44 15.44
C SER A 1017 -12.41 11.79 15.58
N VAL A 1018 -12.00 12.35 14.44
CA VAL A 1018 -11.25 13.62 14.39
C VAL A 1018 -12.10 14.71 15.05
N SER A 1019 -11.59 15.27 16.15
CA SER A 1019 -12.18 16.47 16.73
C SER A 1019 -11.88 17.65 15.78
N PRO A 1020 -12.86 18.49 15.41
CA PRO A 1020 -12.59 19.64 14.58
C PRO A 1020 -11.55 20.54 15.26
N SER A 1021 -10.50 20.87 14.51
CA SER A 1021 -9.31 21.62 14.92
C SER A 1021 -9.58 23.10 15.20
N GLY A 1022 -10.58 23.41 16.03
CA GLY A 1022 -10.85 24.75 16.51
C GLY A 1022 -10.16 25.01 17.85
N SER A 1023 -9.11 25.83 17.86
CA SER A 1023 -8.55 26.39 19.11
C SER A 1023 -9.64 27.16 19.85
N ARG A 1024 -9.97 26.80 21.10
CA ARG A 1024 -10.93 27.55 21.91
C ARG A 1024 -10.22 28.74 22.55
N LYS A 1025 -10.67 29.96 22.24
CA LYS A 1025 -10.19 31.20 22.87
C LYS A 1025 -11.00 31.48 24.14
N ILE A 1026 -10.39 31.27 25.31
CA ILE A 1026 -10.99 31.65 26.59
C ILE A 1026 -10.59 33.10 26.88
N VAL A 1027 -11.57 34.01 26.83
CA VAL A 1027 -11.37 35.43 27.12
C VAL A 1027 -11.71 35.71 28.58
N PHE A 1028 -10.70 36.00 29.40
CA PHE A 1028 -10.89 36.48 30.76
C PHE A 1028 -11.16 37.99 30.73
N LYS A 1029 -12.40 38.39 31.00
CA LYS A 1029 -12.73 39.80 31.28
C LYS A 1029 -12.41 40.09 32.75
N THR A 1030 -11.48 41.01 32.99
CA THR A 1030 -11.30 41.58 34.34
C THR A 1030 -12.20 42.81 34.48
N ALA A 1031 -12.74 43.05 35.68
CA ALA A 1031 -13.76 44.08 35.90
C ALA A 1031 -13.32 45.52 35.54
N LYS A 1032 -12.00 45.80 35.40
CA LYS A 1032 -11.44 47.11 35.03
C LYS A 1032 -10.09 47.03 34.27
N GLY A 1033 -9.91 46.11 33.32
CA GLY A 1033 -8.66 46.00 32.52
C GLY A 1033 -8.78 45.17 31.24
N PRO A 1034 -7.80 45.23 30.31
CA PRO A 1034 -7.90 44.58 29.00
C PRO A 1034 -8.03 43.06 29.14
N SER A 1035 -8.93 42.50 28.35
CA SER A 1035 -9.27 41.08 28.35
C SER A 1035 -8.04 40.24 27.99
N LYS A 1036 -7.65 39.29 28.84
CA LYS A 1036 -6.60 38.31 28.50
C LYS A 1036 -7.24 37.12 27.81
N THR A 1037 -6.83 36.87 26.58
CA THR A 1037 -7.29 35.71 25.80
C THR A 1037 -6.26 34.61 25.91
N ILE A 1038 -6.65 33.44 26.42
CA ILE A 1038 -5.83 32.23 26.39
C ILE A 1038 -6.35 31.37 25.24
N GLU A 1039 -5.48 31.10 24.26
CA GLU A 1039 -5.71 30.06 23.27
C GLU A 1039 -5.48 28.70 23.92
N VAL A 1040 -6.55 27.93 24.09
CA VAL A 1040 -6.50 26.54 24.53
C VAL A 1040 -6.38 25.69 23.26
N ALA A 1041 -5.32 24.87 23.19
CA ALA A 1041 -5.13 23.89 22.12
C ALA A 1041 -6.38 23.01 21.96
N GLY A 1042 -6.67 22.56 20.74
CA GLY A 1042 -7.82 21.70 20.45
C GLY A 1042 -7.88 20.47 21.35
N ASP A 1043 -9.08 19.94 21.56
CA ASP A 1043 -9.28 18.72 22.36
C ASP A 1043 -8.39 17.60 21.80
N SER A 1044 -7.58 16.97 22.65
CA SER A 1044 -6.76 15.82 22.23
C SER A 1044 -7.67 14.68 21.75
N PRO A 1045 -7.24 13.89 20.77
CA PRO A 1045 -8.03 12.75 20.30
C PRO A 1045 -8.26 11.78 21.46
N CYS A 1046 -9.53 11.52 21.77
CA CYS A 1046 -9.98 10.66 22.86
C CYS A 1046 -11.10 9.74 22.37
N ILE A 1047 -11.17 8.55 22.93
CA ILE A 1047 -12.26 7.61 22.75
C ILE A 1047 -13.23 7.80 23.94
N PRO A 1048 -14.42 8.37 23.73
CA PRO A 1048 -15.28 8.83 24.82
C PRO A 1048 -16.04 7.71 25.54
N ARG A 1049 -16.24 6.57 24.88
CA ARG A 1049 -17.04 5.43 25.33
C ARG A 1049 -16.27 4.13 25.03
N PRO A 1050 -16.50 3.05 25.79
CA PRO A 1050 -15.87 1.76 25.53
C PRO A 1050 -16.03 1.37 24.06
N THR A 1051 -14.92 1.26 23.35
CA THR A 1051 -14.89 0.86 21.94
C THR A 1051 -14.20 -0.47 21.81
N LYS A 1052 -14.79 -1.38 21.03
CA LYS A 1052 -14.28 -2.74 20.83
C LYS A 1052 -12.93 -2.68 20.10
N PHE A 1053 -11.93 -3.38 20.63
CA PHE A 1053 -10.64 -3.55 19.96
C PHE A 1053 -10.79 -4.56 18.80
N PRO A 1054 -10.30 -4.25 17.59
CA PRO A 1054 -10.45 -5.13 16.43
C PRO A 1054 -9.59 -6.40 16.57
N SER A 1055 -10.12 -7.52 16.07
CA SER A 1055 -9.35 -8.76 15.81
C SER A 1055 -8.65 -9.44 17.01
N LEU A 1056 -8.97 -9.03 18.26
CA LEU A 1056 -8.40 -9.59 19.48
C LEU A 1056 -9.47 -10.16 20.40
N VAL A 1057 -9.29 -11.42 20.80
CA VAL A 1057 -10.10 -12.08 21.82
C VAL A 1057 -9.19 -12.45 22.98
N ALA A 1058 -9.50 -11.93 24.16
CA ALA A 1058 -8.79 -12.25 25.39
C ALA A 1058 -9.18 -13.65 25.88
N PHE A 1059 -8.28 -14.28 26.63
CA PHE A 1059 -8.57 -15.52 27.33
C PHE A 1059 -9.76 -15.35 28.25
N THR A 1060 -10.74 -16.25 28.17
CA THR A 1060 -11.86 -16.28 29.12
C THR A 1060 -11.68 -17.43 30.08
N LEU A 1061 -11.81 -17.15 31.37
CA LEU A 1061 -12.09 -18.15 32.40
C LEU A 1061 -13.54 -18.64 32.28
N THR A 1062 -13.98 -18.98 31.06
CA THR A 1062 -15.12 -19.88 30.94
C THR A 1062 -14.62 -21.19 31.51
N GLU A 1063 -15.20 -21.63 32.62
CA GLU A 1063 -15.11 -23.00 33.09
C GLU A 1063 -15.54 -23.92 31.94
N VAL A 1064 -14.64 -24.24 31.01
CA VAL A 1064 -14.81 -25.37 30.11
C VAL A 1064 -14.50 -26.57 30.96
N CYS A 1065 -15.46 -26.86 31.84
CA CYS A 1065 -15.51 -28.12 32.53
C CYS A 1065 -15.59 -29.18 31.43
N PHE A 1066 -14.79 -30.22 31.55
CA PHE A 1066 -14.93 -31.45 30.77
C PHE A 1066 -16.35 -32.06 30.89
N ASP A 1067 -17.25 -31.47 31.68
CA ASP A 1067 -18.67 -31.81 31.78
C ASP A 1067 -19.49 -31.51 30.51
N GLU A 1068 -19.10 -30.55 29.63
CA GLU A 1068 -19.84 -30.35 28.36
C GLU A 1068 -19.73 -31.59 27.44
N VAL A 1069 -18.57 -32.24 27.41
CA VAL A 1069 -18.37 -33.55 26.80
C VAL A 1069 -18.60 -34.60 27.89
N ARG A 1070 -19.87 -34.86 28.26
CA ARG A 1070 -20.25 -35.76 29.38
C ARG A 1070 -19.31 -36.96 29.41
N LYS A 1071 -18.43 -37.09 30.42
CA LYS A 1071 -17.44 -38.18 30.55
C LYS A 1071 -18.05 -39.55 30.25
N ARG A 1072 -19.30 -39.76 30.67
CA ARG A 1072 -20.10 -40.96 30.37
C ARG A 1072 -20.35 -41.17 28.87
N SER A 1073 -20.74 -40.13 28.14
CA SER A 1073 -20.97 -40.20 26.69
C SER A 1073 -19.69 -40.47 25.91
N PHE A 1074 -18.54 -39.92 26.33
CA PHE A 1074 -17.24 -40.23 25.74
C PHE A 1074 -16.87 -41.71 25.99
N ILE A 1075 -17.02 -42.19 27.21
CA ILE A 1075 -16.75 -43.60 27.57
C ILE A 1075 -17.68 -44.54 26.78
N ASP A 1076 -18.98 -44.24 26.74
CA ASP A 1076 -19.97 -45.04 26.00
C ASP A 1076 -19.72 -45.01 24.49
N PHE A 1077 -19.17 -43.90 23.97
CA PHE A 1077 -18.77 -43.77 22.58
C PHE A 1077 -17.56 -44.66 22.28
N VAL A 1078 -16.47 -44.55 23.06
CA VAL A 1078 -15.25 -45.36 22.90
C VAL A 1078 -15.56 -46.87 22.97
N LYS A 1079 -16.45 -47.30 23.87
CA LYS A 1079 -16.90 -48.69 23.98
C LYS A 1079 -17.64 -49.23 22.74
N LYS A 1080 -18.23 -48.35 21.93
CA LYS A 1080 -18.98 -48.73 20.71
C LYS A 1080 -18.13 -48.68 19.44
N MET A 1081 -16.87 -48.24 19.53
CA MET A 1081 -15.97 -48.12 18.38
C MET A 1081 -15.47 -49.49 17.93
N ASP A 1082 -15.15 -49.59 16.64
CA ASP A 1082 -14.50 -50.76 16.06
C ASP A 1082 -13.00 -50.80 16.39
N SER A 1083 -12.44 -52.01 16.44
CA SER A 1083 -11.03 -52.24 16.78
C SER A 1083 -10.06 -51.56 15.79
N ASN A 1084 -10.45 -51.39 14.52
CA ASN A 1084 -9.60 -50.75 13.51
C ASN A 1084 -9.48 -49.23 13.74
N THR A 1085 -10.58 -48.53 14.05
CA THR A 1085 -10.54 -47.12 14.41
C THR A 1085 -9.70 -46.89 15.68
N ILE A 1086 -9.82 -47.76 16.68
CA ILE A 1086 -9.02 -47.67 17.92
C ILE A 1086 -7.52 -47.87 17.62
N SER A 1087 -7.17 -48.84 16.78
CA SER A 1087 -5.78 -49.07 16.32
C SER A 1087 -5.21 -47.86 15.56
N ASN A 1088 -6.03 -47.20 14.74
CA ASN A 1088 -5.63 -45.98 14.06
C ASN A 1088 -5.39 -44.81 15.04
N ILE A 1089 -6.26 -44.63 16.05
CA ILE A 1089 -6.07 -43.63 17.12
C ILE A 1089 -4.76 -43.90 17.87
N SER A 1090 -4.50 -45.15 18.27
CA SER A 1090 -3.26 -45.49 18.98
C SER A 1090 -2.03 -45.31 18.10
N SER A 1091 -2.09 -45.62 16.82
CA SER A 1091 -0.98 -45.35 15.88
C SER A 1091 -0.65 -43.86 15.77
N GLN A 1092 -1.66 -42.97 15.83
CA GLN A 1092 -1.45 -41.52 15.80
C GLN A 1092 -0.87 -41.01 17.13
N LEU A 1093 -1.33 -41.54 18.27
CA LEU A 1093 -0.80 -41.20 19.59
C LEU A 1093 0.65 -41.67 19.78
N LEU A 1094 1.01 -42.84 19.27
CA LEU A 1094 2.38 -43.40 19.35
C LEU A 1094 3.42 -42.68 18.49
N ARG A 1095 3.00 -41.88 17.51
CA ARG A 1095 3.93 -41.03 16.75
C ARG A 1095 4.58 -39.95 17.62
N ASN A 1096 4.05 -39.71 18.82
CA ASN A 1096 4.56 -38.74 19.75
C ASN A 1096 4.87 -39.42 21.11
N PRO A 1097 6.12 -39.38 21.59
CA PRO A 1097 6.51 -40.05 22.83
C PRO A 1097 5.72 -39.56 24.06
N VAL A 1098 5.25 -38.32 24.05
CA VAL A 1098 4.46 -37.72 25.14
C VAL A 1098 3.07 -38.35 25.26
N TYR A 1099 2.53 -38.97 24.20
CA TYR A 1099 1.14 -39.43 24.14
C TYR A 1099 0.96 -40.96 24.20
N CYS A 1100 2.00 -41.69 24.61
CA CYS A 1100 1.93 -43.15 24.78
C CYS A 1100 0.94 -43.60 25.87
N LEU A 1101 0.85 -42.87 26.99
CA LEU A 1101 -0.05 -43.20 28.11
C LEU A 1101 -1.55 -42.98 27.78
N PRO A 1102 -1.96 -41.88 27.11
CA PRO A 1102 -3.30 -41.75 26.55
C PRO A 1102 -3.73 -42.90 25.62
N ALA A 1103 -2.81 -43.47 24.84
CA ALA A 1103 -3.12 -44.60 23.96
C ALA A 1103 -3.54 -45.84 24.76
N VAL A 1104 -2.80 -46.16 25.83
CA VAL A 1104 -3.16 -47.24 26.77
C VAL A 1104 -4.53 -46.98 27.39
N TYR A 1105 -4.78 -45.74 27.81
CA TYR A 1105 -6.06 -45.35 28.42
C TYR A 1105 -7.27 -45.53 27.49
N VAL A 1106 -7.14 -45.19 26.21
CA VAL A 1106 -8.21 -45.39 25.20
C VAL A 1106 -8.53 -46.89 25.04
N HIS A 1107 -7.52 -47.74 24.91
CA HIS A 1107 -7.72 -49.18 24.78
C HIS A 1107 -8.36 -49.79 26.06
N LEU A 1108 -7.98 -49.31 27.24
CA LEU A 1108 -8.62 -49.71 28.50
C LEU A 1108 -10.10 -49.30 28.55
N LEU A 1109 -10.45 -48.09 28.12
CA LEU A 1109 -11.84 -47.63 28.05
C LEU A 1109 -12.68 -48.43 27.04
N ALA A 1110 -12.07 -48.85 25.93
CA ALA A 1110 -12.69 -49.72 24.93
C ALA A 1110 -12.84 -51.18 25.39
N GLY A 1111 -12.19 -51.58 26.49
CA GLY A 1111 -12.16 -52.96 26.98
C GLY A 1111 -11.16 -53.87 26.26
N ASP A 1112 -10.23 -53.30 25.48
CA ASP A 1112 -9.20 -54.02 24.75
C ASP A 1112 -7.91 -54.14 25.57
N LEU A 1113 -7.96 -55.05 26.55
CA LEU A 1113 -6.91 -55.20 27.55
C LEU A 1113 -5.58 -55.70 26.97
N ILE A 1114 -5.61 -56.45 25.86
CA ILE A 1114 -4.40 -57.01 25.23
C ILE A 1114 -3.57 -55.88 24.62
N HIS A 1115 -4.17 -55.08 23.73
CA HIS A 1115 -3.44 -54.00 23.07
C HIS A 1115 -3.04 -52.90 24.06
N ALA A 1116 -3.86 -52.62 25.09
CA ALA A 1116 -3.49 -51.70 26.18
C ALA A 1116 -2.16 -52.12 26.84
N ILE A 1117 -1.99 -53.41 27.12
CA ILE A 1117 -0.77 -53.94 27.76
C ILE A 1117 0.40 -54.01 26.78
N GLU A 1118 0.16 -54.42 25.53
CA GLU A 1118 1.20 -54.40 24.48
C GLU A 1118 1.77 -52.99 24.27
N PHE A 1119 0.94 -51.94 24.36
CA PHE A 1119 1.41 -50.56 24.29
C PHE A 1119 2.08 -50.07 25.56
N LEU A 1120 1.59 -50.46 26.74
CA LEU A 1120 2.21 -50.14 28.04
C LEU A 1120 3.64 -50.67 28.12
N VAL A 1121 3.89 -51.88 27.59
CA VAL A 1121 5.21 -52.53 27.54
C VAL A 1121 6.19 -51.83 26.60
N ARG A 1122 5.69 -51.11 25.59
CA ARG A 1122 6.53 -50.38 24.61
C ARG A 1122 7.03 -49.02 25.11
N ILE A 1123 6.58 -48.55 26.27
CA ILE A 1123 7.00 -47.27 26.85
C ILE A 1123 8.43 -47.41 27.40
N PRO A 1124 9.41 -46.60 26.96
CA PRO A 1124 10.80 -46.67 27.43
C PRO A 1124 10.94 -46.46 28.95
N SER A 1125 11.78 -47.25 29.62
CA SER A 1125 12.01 -47.15 31.07
C SER A 1125 12.58 -45.80 31.53
N LYS A 1126 13.35 -45.10 30.69
CA LYS A 1126 13.88 -43.75 30.98
C LYS A 1126 12.80 -42.66 31.07
N GLU A 1127 11.75 -42.73 30.25
CA GLU A 1127 10.63 -41.78 30.29
C GLU A 1127 9.76 -42.01 31.53
N MET A 1128 9.68 -43.26 32.02
CA MET A 1128 9.05 -43.57 33.31
C MET A 1128 9.84 -43.05 34.51
N GLU A 1129 11.18 -43.01 34.44
CA GLU A 1129 12.05 -42.46 35.48
C GLU A 1129 12.00 -40.92 35.52
N GLU A 1130 12.01 -40.23 34.36
CA GLU A 1130 11.87 -38.76 34.31
C GLU A 1130 10.49 -38.25 34.79
N MET A 1131 9.42 -39.05 34.67
CA MET A 1131 8.11 -38.74 35.28
C MET A 1131 8.11 -38.89 36.81
N VAL A 1132 9.07 -39.62 37.39
CA VAL A 1132 9.23 -39.80 38.84
C VAL A 1132 10.14 -38.73 39.45
N ASP A 1133 11.05 -38.15 38.67
CA ASP A 1133 12.06 -37.18 39.14
C ASP A 1133 11.58 -35.72 39.24
N ASN A 1134 10.32 -35.43 38.90
CA ASN A 1134 9.72 -34.11 39.18
C ASN A 1134 9.28 -33.99 40.65
N ASN A 1135 10.27 -33.87 41.53
CA ASN A 1135 10.25 -33.27 42.88
C ASN A 1135 8.90 -33.25 43.64
N ASN A 1136 8.54 -34.41 44.22
CA ASN A 1136 8.13 -34.56 45.62
C ASN A 1136 7.88 -36.06 45.87
N GLU A 1137 8.37 -36.60 46.97
CA GLU A 1137 8.19 -38.01 47.40
C GLU A 1137 6.70 -38.44 47.58
N GLN A 1138 5.73 -37.58 47.24
CA GLN A 1138 4.29 -37.89 47.23
C GLN A 1138 3.71 -38.16 45.83
N GLU A 1139 4.39 -37.80 44.73
CA GLU A 1139 3.87 -37.94 43.36
C GLU A 1139 4.31 -39.22 42.63
N GLY A 1140 5.15 -40.05 43.25
CA GLY A 1140 5.34 -41.46 42.86
C GLY A 1140 4.09 -42.33 43.05
N SER A 1141 2.88 -41.76 43.00
CA SER A 1141 1.59 -42.40 43.23
C SER A 1141 0.81 -42.66 41.93
N ALA A 1142 0.95 -41.82 40.90
CA ALA A 1142 0.03 -41.85 39.74
C ALA A 1142 0.30 -43.01 38.76
N LEU A 1143 1.56 -43.24 38.37
CA LEU A 1143 1.93 -44.36 37.50
C LEU A 1143 1.62 -45.71 38.17
N PHE A 1144 1.89 -45.80 39.48
CA PHE A 1144 1.62 -47.01 40.25
C PHE A 1144 0.13 -47.24 40.51
N ALA A 1145 -0.65 -46.19 40.79
CA ALA A 1145 -2.11 -46.30 40.83
C ALA A 1145 -2.71 -46.72 39.48
N PHE A 1146 -2.11 -46.26 38.36
CA PHE A 1146 -2.53 -46.68 37.02
C PHE A 1146 -2.24 -48.16 36.76
N ILE A 1147 -1.06 -48.65 37.16
CA ILE A 1147 -0.70 -50.07 37.11
C ILE A 1147 -1.64 -50.91 38.00
N ASP A 1148 -1.98 -50.43 39.19
CA ASP A 1148 -2.92 -51.11 40.09
C ASP A 1148 -4.34 -51.21 39.49
N VAL A 1149 -4.78 -50.20 38.74
CA VAL A 1149 -6.05 -50.24 37.98
C VAL A 1149 -6.00 -51.27 36.84
N VAL A 1150 -4.88 -51.38 36.13
CA VAL A 1150 -4.69 -52.41 35.09
C VAL A 1150 -4.74 -53.81 35.71
N TRP A 1151 -4.12 -54.00 36.87
CA TRP A 1151 -4.18 -55.26 37.62
C TRP A 1151 -5.58 -55.61 38.12
N ASP A 1152 -6.34 -54.65 38.64
CA ASP A 1152 -7.73 -54.88 39.06
C ASP A 1152 -8.63 -55.27 37.87
N LEU A 1153 -8.46 -54.63 36.72
CA LEU A 1153 -9.16 -54.97 35.47
C LEU A 1153 -8.79 -56.37 34.96
N LEU A 1154 -7.52 -56.76 35.09
CA LEU A 1154 -7.05 -58.11 34.75
C LEU A 1154 -7.70 -59.17 35.64
N CYS A 1155 -7.72 -58.97 36.96
CA CYS A 1155 -8.36 -59.89 37.90
C CYS A 1155 -9.84 -60.12 37.59
N LYS A 1156 -10.53 -59.10 37.07
CA LYS A 1156 -11.97 -59.13 36.76
C LYS A 1156 -12.30 -59.56 35.32
N HIS A 1157 -11.31 -59.82 34.47
CA HIS A 1157 -11.55 -60.13 33.07
C HIS A 1157 -12.19 -61.53 32.88
N PRO A 1158 -13.27 -61.69 32.08
CA PRO A 1158 -14.00 -62.95 31.98
C PRO A 1158 -13.29 -64.04 31.16
N ASN A 1159 -12.29 -63.67 30.34
CA ASN A 1159 -11.57 -64.61 29.49
C ASN A 1159 -10.17 -64.92 30.04
N PHE A 1160 -9.97 -66.17 30.45
CA PHE A 1160 -8.72 -66.68 31.02
C PHE A 1160 -7.53 -66.62 30.06
N THR A 1161 -7.74 -66.81 28.76
CA THR A 1161 -6.64 -66.75 27.77
C THR A 1161 -6.07 -65.34 27.64
N VAL A 1162 -6.94 -64.33 27.73
CA VAL A 1162 -6.56 -62.91 27.76
C VAL A 1162 -5.81 -62.58 29.05
N GLN A 1163 -6.29 -63.06 30.20
CA GLN A 1163 -5.63 -62.88 31.50
C GLN A 1163 -4.21 -63.46 31.50
N SER A 1164 -4.04 -64.70 31.05
CA SER A 1164 -2.74 -65.38 31.03
C SER A 1164 -1.71 -64.68 30.13
N LYS A 1165 -2.11 -64.28 28.91
CA LYS A 1165 -1.22 -63.54 27.99
C LYS A 1165 -0.81 -62.18 28.55
N ALA A 1166 -1.78 -61.41 29.03
CA ALA A 1166 -1.56 -60.08 29.60
C ALA A 1166 -0.64 -60.07 30.83
N VAL A 1167 -0.82 -61.05 31.73
CA VAL A 1167 0.02 -61.23 32.92
C VAL A 1167 1.45 -61.56 32.51
N SER A 1168 1.64 -62.46 31.53
CA SER A 1168 2.97 -62.81 31.00
C SER A 1168 3.72 -61.59 30.45
N ASP A 1169 3.06 -60.76 29.63
CA ASP A 1169 3.66 -59.59 29.00
C ASP A 1169 4.05 -58.51 30.03
N LEU A 1170 3.24 -58.29 31.07
CA LEU A 1170 3.55 -57.37 32.17
C LEU A 1170 4.75 -57.83 33.00
N LEU A 1171 4.83 -59.12 33.35
CA LEU A 1171 5.94 -59.70 34.13
C LEU A 1171 7.24 -59.82 33.34
N ASN A 1172 7.19 -59.72 32.02
CA ASN A 1172 8.38 -59.63 31.18
C ASN A 1172 9.04 -58.25 31.26
N THR A 1173 8.30 -57.23 31.69
CA THR A 1173 8.72 -55.83 31.53
C THR A 1173 8.94 -55.13 32.87
N PHE A 1174 8.15 -55.45 33.90
CA PHE A 1174 8.22 -54.81 35.22
C PHE A 1174 8.73 -55.77 36.31
N ALA A 1175 9.57 -55.28 37.23
CA ALA A 1175 10.00 -56.04 38.41
C ALA A 1175 8.91 -55.95 39.51
N VAL A 1176 8.16 -57.05 39.74
CA VAL A 1176 6.95 -57.05 40.59
C VAL A 1176 7.13 -57.81 41.92
N SER A 1177 8.33 -58.32 42.23
CA SER A 1177 8.58 -59.26 43.34
C SER A 1177 8.02 -58.78 44.69
N ASP A 1178 8.29 -57.54 45.08
CA ASP A 1178 7.89 -57.01 46.41
C ASP A 1178 6.39 -56.67 46.52
N ARG A 1179 5.70 -56.51 45.39
CA ARG A 1179 4.29 -56.09 45.35
C ARG A 1179 3.31 -57.25 45.35
N VAL A 1180 3.67 -58.36 44.70
CA VAL A 1180 2.87 -59.60 44.71
C VAL A 1180 2.64 -60.09 46.14
N VAL A 1181 3.63 -59.93 47.02
CA VAL A 1181 3.55 -60.28 48.45
C VAL A 1181 2.65 -59.31 49.24
N LYS A 1182 2.62 -58.03 48.86
CA LYS A 1182 1.92 -56.96 49.60
C LYS A 1182 0.45 -56.78 49.18
N SER A 1183 0.08 -57.03 47.92
CA SER A 1183 -1.31 -56.89 47.43
C SER A 1183 -2.08 -58.20 47.50
N LYS A 1184 -3.24 -58.16 48.15
CA LYS A 1184 -4.14 -59.31 48.25
C LYS A 1184 -4.74 -59.69 46.89
N GLU A 1185 -5.08 -58.71 46.02
CA GLU A 1185 -5.63 -59.00 44.70
C GLU A 1185 -4.60 -59.65 43.76
N LEU A 1186 -3.34 -59.22 43.80
CA LEU A 1186 -2.27 -59.80 42.99
C LEU A 1186 -1.88 -61.21 43.45
N SER A 1187 -1.90 -61.46 44.76
CA SER A 1187 -1.69 -62.81 45.31
C SER A 1187 -2.76 -63.82 44.86
N ALA A 1188 -3.98 -63.35 44.54
CA ALA A 1188 -5.04 -64.21 44.00
C ALA A 1188 -4.71 -64.76 42.60
N LEU A 1189 -3.85 -64.08 41.83
CA LEU A 1189 -3.37 -64.50 40.51
C LEU A 1189 -2.14 -65.43 40.58
N ALA A 1190 -1.71 -65.85 41.78
CA ALA A 1190 -0.53 -66.71 41.97
C ALA A 1190 -0.45 -67.95 41.05
N PRO A 1191 -1.54 -68.68 40.75
CA PRO A 1191 -1.50 -69.80 39.81
C PRO A 1191 -1.11 -69.40 38.38
N LEU A 1192 -1.55 -68.22 37.92
CA LEU A 1192 -1.19 -67.69 36.60
C LEU A 1192 0.26 -67.20 36.57
N LEU A 1193 0.75 -66.60 37.65
CA LEU A 1193 2.16 -66.20 37.83
C LEU A 1193 3.10 -67.41 37.77
N LEU A 1194 2.71 -68.51 38.42
CA LEU A 1194 3.42 -69.81 38.41
C LEU A 1194 3.55 -70.39 36.99
N ILE A 1195 2.49 -70.30 36.19
CA ILE A 1195 2.45 -70.84 34.82
C ILE A 1195 3.26 -69.99 33.84
N SER A 1196 3.25 -68.67 34.01
CA SER A 1196 3.85 -67.73 33.04
C SER A 1196 5.33 -67.45 33.28
N LYS A 1197 5.80 -67.39 34.55
CA LYS A 1197 7.22 -67.16 34.89
C LYS A 1197 7.61 -67.80 36.23
N PRO A 1198 8.04 -69.09 36.24
CA PRO A 1198 8.43 -69.78 37.48
C PRO A 1198 9.68 -69.17 38.16
N GLU A 1199 10.54 -68.47 37.41
CA GLU A 1199 11.77 -67.82 37.90
C GLU A 1199 11.52 -66.58 38.79
N VAL A 1200 10.36 -65.93 38.66
CA VAL A 1200 10.02 -64.77 39.52
C VAL A 1200 9.77 -65.24 40.95
N LEU A 1201 9.22 -66.43 41.13
CA LEU A 1201 8.98 -67.04 42.44
C LEU A 1201 10.25 -67.62 43.05
N SER A 1202 11.25 -68.00 42.25
CA SER A 1202 12.55 -68.43 42.76
C SER A 1202 13.42 -67.28 43.29
N SER A 1203 13.06 -66.02 42.98
CA SER A 1203 13.67 -64.81 43.55
C SER A 1203 13.13 -64.44 44.94
N LEU A 1204 12.00 -65.03 45.36
CA LEU A 1204 11.38 -64.82 46.66
C LEU A 1204 11.95 -65.81 47.68
N ASN A 1205 12.10 -65.38 48.93
CA ASN A 1205 12.55 -66.27 49.99
C ASN A 1205 11.41 -67.23 50.41
N SER A 1206 11.77 -68.34 51.09
CA SER A 1206 10.82 -69.36 51.50
C SER A 1206 9.69 -68.86 52.41
N PHE A 1207 9.87 -67.71 53.07
CA PHE A 1207 8.85 -67.08 53.91
C PHE A 1207 7.83 -66.29 53.06
N GLU A 1208 8.30 -65.51 52.08
CA GLU A 1208 7.49 -64.76 51.12
C GLU A 1208 6.67 -65.69 50.22
N THR A 1209 7.24 -66.82 49.77
CA THR A 1209 6.51 -67.83 49.00
C THR A 1209 5.34 -68.41 49.81
N LEU A 1210 5.56 -68.65 51.11
CA LEU A 1210 4.56 -69.19 52.02
C LEU A 1210 3.48 -68.15 52.34
N GLU A 1211 3.87 -66.88 52.49
CA GLU A 1211 2.94 -65.75 52.70
C GLU A 1211 2.00 -65.53 51.50
N ILE A 1212 2.49 -65.69 50.26
CA ILE A 1212 1.65 -65.64 49.05
C ILE A 1212 0.64 -66.80 49.04
N LEU A 1213 1.09 -68.02 49.37
CA LEU A 1213 0.23 -69.21 49.41
C LEU A 1213 -0.80 -69.15 50.55
N GLU A 1214 -0.47 -68.54 51.69
CA GLU A 1214 -1.39 -68.32 52.81
C GLU A 1214 -2.42 -67.21 52.53
N LYS A 1215 -2.01 -66.15 51.81
CA LYS A 1215 -2.90 -65.06 51.38
C LYS A 1215 -3.77 -65.47 50.20
N TRP A 1216 -3.38 -66.50 49.45
CA TRP A 1216 -4.18 -67.08 48.38
C TRP A 1216 -5.45 -67.73 48.94
N GLN A 1217 -6.56 -67.00 48.87
CA GLN A 1217 -7.89 -67.56 49.03
C GLN A 1217 -8.50 -67.72 47.64
N PRO A 1218 -8.86 -68.94 47.19
CA PRO A 1218 -9.65 -69.10 45.97
C PRO A 1218 -11.00 -68.45 46.23
N ASP A 1219 -11.21 -67.26 45.67
CA ASP A 1219 -12.50 -66.58 45.78
C ASP A 1219 -13.54 -67.47 45.09
N LEU A 1220 -14.50 -67.98 45.87
CA LEU A 1220 -15.55 -68.91 45.46
C LEU A 1220 -16.55 -68.31 44.45
N SER A 1221 -16.26 -67.13 43.89
CA SER A 1221 -17.06 -66.43 42.89
C SER A 1221 -16.57 -66.61 41.45
N PHE A 1222 -15.73 -67.60 41.15
CA PHE A 1222 -15.49 -68.07 39.77
C PHE A 1222 -16.60 -69.05 39.30
N HIS A 1223 -17.87 -68.66 39.41
CA HIS A 1223 -18.94 -69.40 38.74
C HIS A 1223 -18.98 -68.99 37.26
N GLY A 1224 -18.31 -69.79 36.41
CA GLY A 1224 -18.47 -69.64 34.96
C GLY A 1224 -17.38 -70.19 34.04
N LEU A 1225 -16.35 -70.90 34.52
CA LEU A 1225 -15.45 -71.64 33.62
C LEU A 1225 -15.99 -73.04 33.34
N GLN A 1226 -16.94 -73.14 32.40
CA GLN A 1226 -17.02 -74.36 31.59
C GLN A 1226 -15.78 -74.37 30.70
N VAL A 1227 -14.69 -74.96 31.20
CA VAL A 1227 -13.58 -75.39 30.35
C VAL A 1227 -14.17 -76.40 29.38
N SER A 1228 -14.28 -76.04 28.10
CA SER A 1228 -14.64 -77.02 27.08
C SER A 1228 -13.55 -78.09 27.07
N GLN A 1229 -13.96 -79.36 27.17
CA GLN A 1229 -13.05 -80.52 27.18
C GLN A 1229 -12.10 -80.57 25.96
N ASN A 1230 -12.34 -79.76 24.92
CA ASN A 1230 -11.50 -79.67 23.73
C ASN A 1230 -10.17 -78.92 23.97
N SER A 1231 -10.03 -78.15 25.04
CA SER A 1231 -8.81 -77.39 25.33
C SER A 1231 -7.76 -78.17 26.14
N VAL A 1232 -8.12 -79.33 26.72
CA VAL A 1232 -7.19 -80.22 27.44
C VAL A 1232 -6.41 -81.15 26.50
N GLN A 1233 -6.84 -81.30 25.23
CA GLN A 1233 -6.19 -82.19 24.26
C GLN A 1233 -4.97 -81.59 23.53
N VAL A 1234 -4.73 -80.28 23.60
CA VAL A 1234 -3.59 -79.64 22.91
C VAL A 1234 -2.29 -79.70 23.72
N GLY A 1235 -2.36 -79.94 25.03
CA GLY A 1235 -1.19 -80.09 25.90
C GLY A 1235 -0.61 -81.52 26.00
N GLN A 1236 -1.28 -82.54 25.46
CA GLN A 1236 -0.82 -83.94 25.55
C GLN A 1236 0.23 -84.33 24.48
N SER A 1237 0.72 -83.39 23.67
CA SER A 1237 1.72 -83.68 22.62
C SER A 1237 3.17 -83.40 23.00
N VAL A 1238 3.47 -82.89 24.22
CA VAL A 1238 4.84 -82.46 24.56
C VAL A 1238 5.57 -83.34 25.60
N PHE A 1239 4.92 -84.25 26.32
CA PHE A 1239 5.64 -85.17 27.23
C PHE A 1239 5.10 -86.60 27.16
N LYS A 1240 5.61 -87.35 26.18
CA LYS A 1240 5.83 -88.80 26.33
C LYS A 1240 7.32 -88.98 26.58
N ASP A 1241 7.69 -89.10 27.84
CA ASP A 1241 8.75 -90.03 28.22
C ASP A 1241 8.42 -90.60 29.61
N GLU A 1242 8.53 -91.91 29.69
CA GLU A 1242 8.05 -92.75 30.78
C GLU A 1242 8.95 -92.65 32.01
N ASN A 1243 8.34 -92.99 33.16
CA ASN A 1243 8.92 -93.31 34.47
C ASN A 1243 9.18 -92.14 35.43
N MET A 1244 8.16 -91.79 36.22
CA MET A 1244 8.12 -92.19 37.64
C MET A 1244 6.79 -91.82 38.33
N ASN A 1245 6.32 -92.80 39.11
CA ASN A 1245 5.27 -92.82 40.13
C ASN A 1245 4.43 -91.55 40.41
N ASN A 1246 3.13 -91.75 40.24
CA ASN A 1246 2.06 -91.07 40.95
C ASN A 1246 2.26 -91.16 42.47
N GLU A 1247 2.57 -90.05 43.13
CA GLU A 1247 2.12 -89.73 44.50
C GLU A 1247 2.57 -88.30 44.87
N ALA A 1248 1.92 -87.29 44.27
CA ALA A 1248 1.76 -85.93 44.82
C ALA A 1248 1.00 -85.04 43.82
N MET A 1249 -0.33 -85.08 43.86
CA MET A 1249 -1.14 -83.94 43.42
C MET A 1249 -2.33 -83.81 44.37
N LEU A 1250 -2.11 -83.01 45.42
CA LEU A 1250 -3.11 -82.23 46.11
C LEU A 1250 -2.51 -80.83 46.31
#